data_AF-A0A8T0AED4-F1
#
_entry.id   AF-A0A8T0AED4-F1
#
_cell.length_a   1.000
_cell.length_b   1.000
_cell.length_c   1.000
_cell.angle_alpha   90.00
_cell.angle_beta   90.00
_cell.angle_gamma   90.00
#
_symmetry.space_group_name_H-M   'P 1'
#
loop_
_entity.id
_entity.type
_entity.pdbx_description
1 polymer ?
#
loop_
_entity_poly.entity_id
_entity_poly.type
_entity_poly.pdbx_seq_one_letter_code
_entity_poly.pdbx_strand_id
1 'polypeptide(L)'
;MRRGNGYALVWHRFSCALVVLCFGMLVKADISCRFCQPVGKWLPRQLLLNMDAPVSATGELGGRGQMLGVEQGCASEPDVACTNFSRRKRNTRAQEPLETRRATRNAAPRNASTHARARPGATLPPRKKQRRTRRDAPGSRHARGERSLRWSKDELQLTSSTFALSGDSAHNQAMVHWSGQNSSVILMLTKLYDFNLGSVTESSLWRSTDYGTTYEKLNEKVGVKTILSYLYVSPNNKRKIMLLTDPEVENSLLISTDEGATYQKYRLGFYVLSLLFHPEQEDWILAYSHDQKLYSSVEFGRRWQLVHERVAPNRFYWSKMGLDKEPGLIHLETTISETQALYITCKLQNCTEANKGKPFPGYIDPNSLVVQDEYVFVQVSTAGRPIYYVSSRRDLFTPMKLPKYTLPKDLHVISTDENRVVAAVQEWNQNDTYNLYVSDSGGVYYTLALESVMSSMGPEGNVMIELYEVAGIKGMFLANKKIDDQVKTYITYNKGRDWRLLQAPSRDLRGNSIHCILPYCSLHLQLHVSANPYTSGNIASKESAPGIIVASGSIGAELTSNNVSIFITSDAGNTWRQIFDEEYSILYLDQGGALVAIQHTPLPIRHLWLSFDEGRVWNKYSFTSSPLFVDGVLGEPGEETLIMTIFGHVSHRSEWQLVKIDFRSIFNRRCTEADYQTWHLHNQGEPCLMGVKKIYRKLKPMAKCVMGKSHSVTVTSDPCECTESDFECDYGYERRTDGRCSPAFWFHPSSMSRSCITGHTFLNSTGYRKVVSNNCTGGVVDLYMARRRPCPSQAPKGLHLVTSEGKLTATLGHNVTFLVFLEQGDGSRTSITVDFGDGHAITYSNVSSIEDGIKHIYKNVGIYRVTATAENSLGFETAVLFLHVTCQLEYIHLSAPFVAVKNKEVNLTVVMWPSQVGTVTYIWWFGNNSEPIITLEGSVAFTFPREGINIVTVQVVAGSTIQQDRKTIAVHEYFRSHLLAFSSNLDDHNPDVAEWRQDVSRVIKNSMVHVTGVNPEHLLVTVLPGLPTAAEFFLLPDKELTEGKADKTTTQLDQISELVLNALNQNQVQFTLRPGVQITVYAAHLSAAPLVDTSENHSGSAMLMLLSVVVLGLAVFLVYKFKRKIPGLHLYAAMQNEKEQEMIRSPASPTESEPSSSSQRELPTSPESLDTDFNINTIECIKPHPRVRISTEPPVYIDV
;
A
#
# COMPACT_ATOMS: atom_id res chain seq x y z
N MET A 1 -11.57 87.42 -0.20
CA MET A 1 -12.14 88.65 0.42
C MET A 1 -11.60 88.80 1.84
N ARG A 2 -12.04 89.79 2.63
CA ARG A 2 -11.46 90.15 3.95
C ARG A 2 -12.06 89.36 5.14
N ARG A 3 -11.22 89.16 6.17
CA ARG A 3 -11.50 89.08 7.63
C ARG A 3 -12.35 87.92 8.21
N GLY A 4 -11.94 87.45 9.38
CA GLY A 4 -12.73 86.63 10.32
C GLY A 4 -11.84 85.98 11.39
N ASN A 5 -11.66 86.60 12.56
CA ASN A 5 -10.87 86.05 13.67
C ASN A 5 -11.75 85.27 14.66
N GLY A 6 -11.19 84.24 15.32
CA GLY A 6 -11.67 83.80 16.64
C GLY A 6 -11.34 82.37 17.05
N TYR A 7 -10.28 82.20 17.88
CA TYR A 7 -10.08 81.17 18.95
C TYR A 7 -10.31 79.67 18.62
N ALA A 8 -9.46 78.69 18.98
CA ALA A 8 -8.33 78.65 19.93
C ALA A 8 -7.36 77.46 19.66
N LEU A 9 -6.13 77.56 20.23
CA LEU A 9 -5.09 76.53 20.50
C LEU A 9 -4.67 75.51 19.40
N VAL A 10 -3.42 75.33 18.94
CA VAL A 10 -2.02 75.65 19.40
C VAL A 10 -1.56 74.76 20.60
N TRP A 11 -0.46 73.95 20.55
CA TRP A 11 0.58 73.70 19.52
C TRP A 11 1.45 72.42 19.78
N HIS A 12 2.21 72.02 18.75
CA HIS A 12 3.59 71.44 18.71
C HIS A 12 4.16 70.35 19.67
N ARG A 13 4.67 69.29 19.01
CA ARG A 13 6.04 68.67 19.08
C ARG A 13 6.65 68.03 20.36
N PHE A 14 6.98 66.74 20.18
CA PHE A 14 8.23 66.01 20.54
C PHE A 14 8.63 65.66 22.00
N SER A 15 9.00 64.38 22.14
CA SER A 15 9.96 63.75 23.08
C SER A 15 9.56 63.48 24.55
N CYS A 16 9.83 62.23 24.97
CA CYS A 16 10.01 61.65 26.32
C CYS A 16 9.14 62.21 27.48
N ALA A 17 8.09 61.52 27.96
CA ALA A 17 8.07 60.22 28.65
C ALA A 17 8.68 60.20 30.08
N LEU A 18 7.82 60.17 31.12
CA LEU A 18 7.94 59.30 32.31
C LEU A 18 6.63 59.31 33.14
N VAL A 19 6.45 58.31 34.01
CA VAL A 19 5.40 58.16 35.07
C VAL A 19 3.94 58.10 34.56
N VAL A 20 3.20 56.96 34.53
CA VAL A 20 2.83 55.92 35.54
C VAL A 20 1.51 56.23 36.29
N LEU A 21 0.68 55.18 36.47
CA LEU A 21 -0.71 55.12 37.00
C LEU A 21 -1.80 55.52 35.96
N CYS A 22 -2.87 54.74 35.71
CA CYS A 22 -3.36 53.50 36.35
C CYS A 22 -3.92 52.45 35.34
N PHE A 23 -3.48 51.21 35.52
CA PHE A 23 -4.17 49.92 35.31
C PHE A 23 -5.17 49.70 34.15
N GLY A 24 -4.76 48.86 33.19
CA GLY A 24 -5.58 48.17 32.19
C GLY A 24 -4.66 47.49 31.16
N MET A 25 -4.50 46.16 31.22
CA MET A 25 -3.31 45.51 30.62
C MET A 25 -3.30 45.42 29.08
N LEU A 26 -2.23 45.96 28.49
CA LEU A 26 -1.55 45.40 27.30
C LEU A 26 -0.47 44.39 27.80
N VAL A 27 0.00 43.39 27.06
CA VAL A 27 1.02 43.38 25.96
C VAL A 27 1.13 41.87 25.58
N LYS A 28 1.08 41.34 24.35
CA LYS A 28 1.73 41.56 23.03
C LYS A 28 3.09 40.80 22.89
N ALA A 29 3.26 40.12 21.75
CA ALA A 29 4.38 39.21 21.40
C ALA A 29 4.44 37.91 22.25
N ASP A 30 5.04 36.80 21.80
CA ASP A 30 5.89 36.59 20.61
C ASP A 30 5.67 35.17 20.03
N ILE A 31 5.96 34.93 18.73
CA ILE A 31 6.07 33.58 18.15
C ILE A 31 7.37 33.49 17.36
N SER A 32 8.42 33.06 18.04
CA SER A 32 9.70 32.71 17.43
C SER A 32 9.65 31.30 16.87
N CYS A 33 9.77 31.16 15.54
CA CYS A 33 9.89 29.85 14.90
C CYS A 33 11.30 29.29 15.15
N ARG A 34 11.42 28.07 15.69
CA ARG A 34 12.70 27.38 15.91
C ARG A 34 12.55 25.87 15.77
N PHE A 35 13.65 25.25 15.29
CA PHE A 35 13.89 23.81 15.16
C PHE A 35 13.08 23.04 14.10
N CYS A 36 13.53 23.18 12.85
CA CYS A 36 14.14 22.01 12.19
C CYS A 36 15.63 21.95 12.57
N GLN A 37 16.14 20.80 13.01
CA GLN A 37 17.55 20.40 12.96
C GLN A 37 17.66 18.87 13.19
N PRO A 38 18.79 18.21 12.85
CA PRO A 38 18.80 16.78 12.55
C PRO A 38 18.99 15.82 13.73
N VAL A 39 18.66 14.55 13.46
CA VAL A 39 19.09 13.28 14.08
C VAL A 39 19.91 13.36 15.38
N GLY A 40 19.33 12.95 16.51
CA GLY A 40 20.10 12.73 17.75
C GLY A 40 19.30 12.31 18.99
N LYS A 41 19.29 11.00 19.30
CA LYS A 41 19.06 10.35 20.62
C LYS A 41 18.26 11.12 21.71
N TRP A 42 17.03 10.69 22.02
CA TRP A 42 16.45 10.88 23.38
C TRP A 42 15.57 9.70 23.83
N LEU A 43 15.59 9.42 25.14
CA LEU A 43 14.74 8.44 25.83
C LEU A 43 13.49 9.12 26.45
N PRO A 44 12.43 8.36 26.81
CA PRO A 44 11.13 8.94 27.11
C PRO A 44 11.01 9.52 28.54
N ARG A 45 10.12 10.51 28.69
CA ARG A 45 9.48 10.85 29.97
C ARG A 45 7.99 11.12 29.77
N GLN A 46 7.23 10.82 30.82
CA GLN A 46 5.77 10.83 30.84
C GLN A 46 5.20 12.25 30.83
N LEU A 47 3.97 12.39 30.32
CA LEU A 47 3.09 13.52 30.59
C LEU A 47 1.83 13.01 31.28
N LEU A 48 1.60 13.49 32.50
CA LEU A 48 0.38 13.23 33.26
C LEU A 48 -0.71 14.21 32.85
N LEU A 49 -1.89 13.70 32.51
CA LEU A 49 -3.13 14.49 32.44
C LEU A 49 -3.86 14.34 33.77
N ASN A 50 -4.15 15.48 34.42
CA ASN A 50 -4.90 15.52 35.67
C ASN A 50 -6.34 15.96 35.37
N MET A 51 -7.33 15.24 35.88
CA MET A 51 -8.76 15.53 35.75
C MET A 51 -9.37 15.64 37.15
N ASP A 52 -9.98 16.78 37.46
CA ASP A 52 -10.57 17.00 38.79
C ASP A 52 -11.86 16.18 39.00
N ALA A 53 -11.94 15.50 40.15
CA ALA A 53 -13.14 14.80 40.62
C ALA A 53 -13.31 15.02 42.14
N PRO A 54 -14.54 15.26 42.64
CA PRO A 54 -14.74 15.70 44.02
C PRO A 54 -14.81 14.57 45.05
N VAL A 55 -13.94 14.67 46.06
CA VAL A 55 -14.22 14.45 47.50
C VAL A 55 -14.90 13.14 47.93
N SER A 56 -14.10 12.23 48.51
CA SER A 56 -14.18 11.92 49.95
C SER A 56 -12.97 11.06 50.38
N ALA A 57 -12.62 11.05 51.67
CA ALA A 57 -11.30 10.62 52.14
C ALA A 57 -11.33 9.69 53.35
N THR A 58 -10.38 8.74 53.40
CA THR A 58 -9.63 8.19 54.56
C THR A 58 -8.91 6.90 54.10
N GLY A 59 -7.65 6.62 54.42
CA GLY A 59 -6.60 7.47 54.99
C GLY A 59 -5.37 6.64 55.42
N GLU A 60 -4.15 7.15 55.13
CA GLU A 60 -2.85 6.78 55.74
C GLU A 60 -2.32 5.33 55.53
N LEU A 61 -1.02 5.00 55.56
CA LEU A 61 0.24 5.77 55.64
C LEU A 61 1.43 4.94 55.08
N GLY A 62 2.51 5.57 54.59
CA GLY A 62 3.88 5.05 54.84
C GLY A 62 4.75 4.47 53.70
N GLY A 63 5.30 5.33 52.83
CA GLY A 63 6.77 5.50 52.74
C GLY A 63 7.69 4.59 51.87
N ARG A 64 8.43 5.26 50.95
CA ARG A 64 9.85 5.06 50.49
C ARG A 64 10.36 3.65 50.05
N GLY A 65 11.13 3.49 48.96
CA GLY A 65 11.50 4.42 47.88
C GLY A 65 12.88 4.16 47.24
N GLN A 66 13.03 4.61 45.97
CA GLN A 66 14.28 4.98 45.23
C GLN A 66 15.33 3.93 44.80
N MET A 67 15.84 4.15 43.56
CA MET A 67 17.18 3.82 43.02
C MET A 67 17.56 2.34 42.73
N LEU A 68 18.52 2.03 41.83
CA LEU A 68 18.90 2.58 40.49
C LEU A 68 19.98 1.64 39.87
N GLY A 69 20.12 1.59 38.54
CA GLY A 69 21.27 0.98 37.84
C GLY A 69 20.93 -0.21 36.91
N VAL A 70 21.69 -0.60 35.87
CA VAL A 70 22.38 0.07 34.73
C VAL A 70 23.22 -1.03 33.99
N GLU A 71 23.73 -0.74 32.78
CA GLU A 71 24.49 -1.65 31.87
C GLU A 71 23.61 -2.67 31.11
N GLN A 72 23.70 -2.94 29.79
CA GLN A 72 24.71 -2.95 28.72
C GLN A 72 25.31 -4.32 28.39
N GLY A 73 24.97 -4.84 27.20
CA GLY A 73 25.99 -5.02 26.15
C GLY A 73 26.45 -6.42 25.76
N CYS A 74 26.54 -6.62 24.43
CA CYS A 74 27.35 -7.61 23.71
C CYS A 74 26.90 -9.08 23.68
N ALA A 75 27.43 -9.81 22.69
CA ALA A 75 26.99 -11.14 22.26
C ALA A 75 28.19 -12.08 22.00
N SER A 76 27.98 -13.40 22.02
CA SER A 76 28.73 -14.40 21.23
C SER A 76 28.12 -15.80 21.36
N GLU A 77 28.07 -16.51 20.22
CA GLU A 77 28.04 -17.98 20.09
C GLU A 77 29.49 -18.55 20.15
N PRO A 78 29.75 -19.88 20.06
CA PRO A 78 28.86 -21.06 19.98
C PRO A 78 29.24 -22.23 20.96
N ASP A 79 28.68 -23.41 20.69
CA ASP A 79 29.35 -24.73 20.68
C ASP A 79 29.36 -25.72 21.88
N VAL A 80 28.53 -26.77 21.71
CA VAL A 80 28.92 -28.20 21.59
C VAL A 80 29.24 -29.08 22.83
N ALA A 81 28.84 -30.36 22.66
CA ALA A 81 29.25 -31.60 23.34
C ALA A 81 28.59 -32.04 24.67
N CYS A 82 27.93 -33.18 24.59
CA CYS A 82 27.38 -33.98 25.67
C CYS A 82 28.43 -34.57 26.62
N THR A 83 28.04 -34.92 27.85
CA THR A 83 28.33 -36.27 28.39
C THR A 83 27.39 -36.67 29.53
N ASN A 84 27.12 -37.97 29.65
CA ASN A 84 26.32 -38.54 30.74
C ASN A 84 27.13 -38.71 32.03
N PHE A 85 26.52 -38.50 33.20
CA PHE A 85 26.96 -39.14 34.44
C PHE A 85 25.77 -39.59 35.30
N SER A 86 25.98 -40.61 36.15
CA SER A 86 24.89 -41.24 36.93
C SER A 86 25.32 -41.64 38.34
N ARG A 87 24.33 -41.72 39.25
CA ARG A 87 24.46 -42.11 40.68
C ARG A 87 25.18 -41.02 41.52
N ARG A 88 25.06 -40.96 42.86
CA ARG A 88 24.56 -41.92 43.87
C ARG A 88 24.05 -41.20 45.14
N LYS A 89 23.25 -41.90 45.97
CA LYS A 89 22.69 -41.41 47.27
C LYS A 89 23.74 -41.06 48.33
N ARG A 90 23.42 -40.13 49.26
CA ARG A 90 23.63 -40.30 50.72
C ARG A 90 22.75 -39.36 51.59
N ASN A 91 22.54 -39.75 52.85
CA ASN A 91 21.77 -39.01 53.87
C ASN A 91 22.71 -38.33 54.88
N THR A 92 22.23 -37.29 55.58
CA THR A 92 22.59 -37.06 57.01
C THR A 92 21.50 -36.33 57.80
N ARG A 93 21.49 -36.56 59.12
CA ARG A 93 20.69 -35.92 60.21
C ARG A 93 21.37 -34.60 60.67
N ALA A 94 20.85 -33.76 61.58
CA ALA A 94 19.49 -33.43 62.10
C ALA A 94 19.64 -32.36 63.23
N GLN A 95 18.55 -31.70 63.68
CA GLN A 95 18.33 -31.36 65.11
C GLN A 95 16.88 -30.91 65.41
N GLU A 96 16.57 -30.70 66.70
CA GLU A 96 15.24 -30.51 67.35
C GLU A 96 15.21 -29.16 68.13
N PRO A 97 14.09 -28.63 68.72
CA PRO A 97 13.47 -29.18 69.97
C PRO A 97 11.95 -28.92 70.26
N LEU A 98 11.35 -29.76 71.14
CA LEU A 98 10.28 -29.59 72.20
C LEU A 98 8.97 -28.75 71.98
N GLU A 99 7.79 -29.00 72.61
CA GLU A 99 7.18 -30.12 73.42
C GLU A 99 5.70 -30.41 72.88
N THR A 100 4.53 -30.56 73.55
CA THR A 100 4.07 -30.55 74.97
C THR A 100 2.85 -31.48 75.30
N ARG A 101 2.88 -32.16 76.47
CA ARG A 101 1.71 -32.63 77.31
C ARG A 101 0.67 -33.69 76.82
N ARG A 102 -0.21 -34.11 77.75
CA ARG A 102 -1.09 -35.32 77.78
C ARG A 102 -2.59 -34.97 78.03
N ALA A 103 -3.55 -35.84 77.65
CA ALA A 103 -4.49 -36.51 78.60
C ALA A 103 -5.67 -37.33 77.98
N THR A 104 -5.71 -38.61 78.37
CA THR A 104 -6.75 -39.68 78.38
C THR A 104 -8.28 -39.44 78.45
N ARG A 105 -9.04 -40.41 77.88
CA ARG A 105 -10.14 -41.28 78.44
C ARG A 105 -11.64 -41.07 78.10
N ASN A 106 -12.30 -42.21 77.80
CA ASN A 106 -13.70 -42.62 78.11
C ASN A 106 -14.88 -41.94 77.35
N ALA A 107 -16.05 -42.57 77.09
CA ALA A 107 -16.51 -43.98 77.21
C ALA A 107 -17.75 -44.24 76.31
N ALA A 108 -18.17 -45.51 76.16
CA ALA A 108 -19.48 -45.93 75.59
C ALA A 108 -20.53 -46.16 76.70
N PRO A 109 -21.85 -46.31 76.38
CA PRO A 109 -22.45 -47.66 76.47
C PRO A 109 -23.73 -47.97 75.62
N ARG A 110 -23.95 -49.26 75.29
CA ARG A 110 -25.21 -50.09 75.37
C ARG A 110 -26.54 -49.60 74.71
N ASN A 111 -27.57 -50.41 74.37
CA ASN A 111 -27.88 -51.85 74.55
C ASN A 111 -29.03 -52.32 73.59
N ALA A 112 -29.13 -53.63 73.29
CA ALA A 112 -30.37 -54.44 73.04
C ALA A 112 -31.37 -54.03 71.90
N SER A 113 -32.32 -54.84 71.40
CA SER A 113 -32.54 -56.32 71.27
C SER A 113 -33.67 -56.61 70.24
N THR A 114 -33.64 -57.71 69.48
CA THR A 114 -34.60 -58.87 69.42
C THR A 114 -34.41 -59.60 68.05
N HIS A 115 -34.35 -60.94 67.91
CA HIS A 115 -35.40 -61.99 67.88
C HIS A 115 -36.54 -61.81 66.83
N ALA A 116 -37.08 -62.83 66.12
CA ALA A 116 -36.64 -64.20 65.76
C ALA A 116 -37.67 -64.93 64.82
N ARG A 117 -37.21 -65.85 63.93
CA ARG A 117 -38.00 -66.90 63.19
C ARG A 117 -39.10 -66.35 62.22
N ALA A 118 -39.72 -67.09 61.26
CA ALA A 118 -39.84 -68.55 61.02
C ALA A 118 -39.91 -68.96 59.51
N ARG A 119 -40.28 -70.23 59.24
CA ARG A 119 -40.47 -70.97 57.95
C ARG A 119 -42.00 -71.29 57.75
N PRO A 120 -42.48 -72.11 56.77
CA PRO A 120 -42.20 -72.28 55.32
C PRO A 120 -43.48 -72.42 54.42
N GLY A 121 -43.30 -72.61 53.09
CA GLY A 121 -44.28 -73.26 52.18
C GLY A 121 -45.32 -72.35 51.48
N ALA A 122 -46.06 -72.78 50.44
CA ALA A 122 -45.97 -73.98 49.57
C ALA A 122 -46.79 -73.79 48.26
N THR A 123 -46.72 -74.77 47.33
CA THR A 123 -47.69 -75.10 46.26
C THR A 123 -48.04 -74.12 45.11
N LEU A 124 -47.55 -74.48 43.92
CA LEU A 124 -48.16 -74.53 42.56
C LEU A 124 -49.70 -74.79 42.47
N PRO A 125 -50.39 -74.70 41.27
CA PRO A 125 -49.96 -74.28 39.92
C PRO A 125 -50.89 -73.21 39.19
N PRO A 126 -51.65 -73.42 38.07
CA PRO A 126 -51.48 -72.55 36.87
C PRO A 126 -52.75 -72.06 36.08
N ARG A 127 -52.51 -71.24 35.02
CA ARG A 127 -53.19 -71.14 33.67
C ARG A 127 -53.91 -69.83 33.24
N LYS A 128 -53.51 -69.39 32.03
CA LYS A 128 -54.30 -68.90 30.85
C LYS A 128 -54.95 -67.48 30.79
N LYS A 129 -54.32 -66.66 29.91
CA LYS A 129 -54.88 -65.90 28.75
C LYS A 129 -55.98 -64.82 28.92
N GLN A 130 -55.61 -63.60 28.51
CA GLN A 130 -56.41 -62.60 27.73
C GLN A 130 -57.60 -61.92 28.48
N ARG A 131 -58.11 -60.71 28.14
CA ARG A 131 -57.84 -59.75 27.04
C ARG A 131 -58.34 -58.33 27.44
N ARG A 132 -57.56 -57.25 27.19
CA ARG A 132 -57.99 -55.80 27.08
C ARG A 132 -58.68 -55.16 28.32
N THR A 133 -58.84 -53.84 28.53
CA THR A 133 -58.15 -52.57 28.15
C THR A 133 -58.73 -51.44 29.02
N ARG A 134 -57.93 -50.54 29.63
CA ARG A 134 -58.38 -49.15 29.94
C ARG A 134 -57.23 -48.16 30.24
N ARG A 135 -57.16 -47.14 29.37
CA ARG A 135 -56.93 -45.70 29.56
C ARG A 135 -56.28 -45.10 30.84
N ASP A 136 -55.33 -44.21 30.53
CA ASP A 136 -55.12 -42.82 31.02
C ASP A 136 -54.25 -42.48 32.27
N ALA A 137 -53.35 -41.51 32.02
CA ALA A 137 -52.77 -40.51 32.94
C ALA A 137 -51.55 -40.94 33.83
N PRO A 138 -50.75 -39.97 34.38
CA PRO A 138 -49.28 -40.04 34.23
C PRO A 138 -48.47 -39.97 35.55
N GLY A 139 -47.17 -40.31 35.49
CA GLY A 139 -46.29 -40.25 36.68
C GLY A 139 -44.78 -40.39 36.43
N SER A 140 -44.00 -39.71 37.26
CA SER A 140 -42.54 -39.51 37.21
C SER A 140 -41.64 -40.76 37.33
N ARG A 141 -40.37 -40.57 36.93
CA ARG A 141 -39.15 -41.37 37.17
C ARG A 141 -39.10 -42.01 38.59
N HIS A 142 -38.49 -43.18 38.83
CA HIS A 142 -37.06 -43.46 38.63
C HIS A 142 -36.68 -44.97 38.69
N ALA A 143 -35.56 -45.29 38.01
CA ALA A 143 -34.56 -46.33 38.33
C ALA A 143 -34.95 -47.82 38.47
N ARG A 144 -34.60 -48.64 37.45
CA ARG A 144 -33.44 -49.56 37.52
C ARG A 144 -33.20 -50.35 36.21
N GLY A 145 -31.92 -50.42 35.80
CA GLY A 145 -31.35 -51.61 35.16
C GLY A 145 -31.65 -51.85 33.67
N GLU A 146 -31.07 -51.05 32.77
CA GLU A 146 -30.85 -51.50 31.40
C GLU A 146 -29.61 -52.41 31.32
N ARG A 147 -29.72 -53.47 30.50
CA ARG A 147 -28.66 -54.45 30.28
C ARG A 147 -27.64 -53.89 29.31
N SER A 148 -26.35 -54.11 29.58
CA SER A 148 -25.30 -53.92 28.59
C SER A 148 -25.52 -54.87 27.41
N LEU A 149 -25.98 -54.30 26.28
CA LEU A 149 -25.97 -54.98 24.99
C LEU A 149 -24.50 -55.22 24.60
N ARG A 150 -24.05 -56.48 24.69
CA ARG A 150 -22.79 -56.90 24.07
C ARG A 150 -22.94 -56.75 22.56
N TRP A 151 -22.32 -55.73 21.98
CA TRP A 151 -22.06 -55.71 20.54
C TRP A 151 -21.18 -56.92 20.18
N SER A 152 -21.48 -57.57 19.06
CA SER A 152 -20.54 -58.54 18.49
C SER A 152 -19.30 -57.79 18.04
N LYS A 153 -18.12 -58.32 18.37
CA LYS A 153 -16.87 -57.90 17.73
C LYS A 153 -16.76 -58.60 16.37
N ASP A 154 -17.61 -58.18 15.44
CA ASP A 154 -17.37 -58.41 14.02
C ASP A 154 -16.28 -57.41 13.63
N GLU A 155 -15.02 -57.87 13.73
CA GLU A 155 -13.86 -57.00 13.63
C GLU A 155 -13.70 -56.50 12.18
N LEU A 156 -14.06 -55.24 11.97
CA LEU A 156 -14.18 -54.60 10.66
C LEU A 156 -12.84 -54.64 9.91
N GLN A 157 -12.71 -55.57 8.96
CA GLN A 157 -11.48 -55.73 8.19
C GLN A 157 -11.36 -54.63 7.14
N LEU A 158 -10.56 -53.62 7.50
CA LEU A 158 -10.12 -52.55 6.62
C LEU A 158 -9.30 -53.16 5.48
N THR A 159 -9.70 -52.89 4.23
CA THR A 159 -8.98 -53.38 3.06
C THR A 159 -7.84 -52.43 2.75
N SER A 160 -6.59 -52.88 2.88
CA SER A 160 -5.40 -52.10 2.53
C SER A 160 -4.42 -52.89 1.66
N SER A 161 -3.61 -52.15 0.91
CA SER A 161 -2.56 -52.70 0.03
C SER A 161 -1.36 -51.78 0.00
N THR A 162 -0.16 -52.34 0.17
CA THR A 162 1.10 -51.60 0.16
C THR A 162 1.85 -51.81 -1.15
N PHE A 163 2.42 -50.73 -1.70
CA PHE A 163 3.30 -50.74 -2.86
C PHE A 163 4.60 -50.01 -2.54
N ALA A 164 5.74 -50.50 -3.03
CA ALA A 164 7.05 -49.89 -2.87
C ALA A 164 7.53 -49.32 -4.22
N LEU A 165 8.06 -48.09 -4.23
CA LEU A 165 8.67 -47.50 -5.42
C LEU A 165 10.07 -48.05 -5.61
N SER A 166 10.18 -49.28 -6.12
CA SER A 166 11.47 -49.95 -6.17
C SER A 166 12.46 -49.32 -7.15
N GLY A 167 13.71 -49.13 -6.68
CA GLY A 167 14.71 -48.30 -7.35
C GLY A 167 14.56 -46.79 -7.11
N ASP A 168 13.81 -46.38 -6.07
CA ASP A 168 13.59 -44.97 -5.70
C ASP A 168 13.95 -44.73 -4.22
N SER A 169 15.25 -44.76 -3.92
CA SER A 169 15.81 -44.66 -2.56
C SER A 169 16.66 -43.42 -2.30
N ALA A 170 16.77 -42.51 -3.27
CA ALA A 170 17.63 -41.32 -3.20
C ALA A 170 16.84 -39.99 -3.15
N HIS A 171 15.63 -39.96 -3.71
CA HIS A 171 14.82 -38.75 -3.86
C HIS A 171 14.25 -38.28 -2.52
N ASN A 172 14.51 -37.02 -2.15
CA ASN A 172 14.22 -36.44 -0.84
C ASN A 172 12.87 -35.68 -0.76
N GLN A 173 12.19 -35.49 -1.89
CA GLN A 173 10.87 -34.86 -1.96
C GLN A 173 9.94 -35.65 -2.90
N ALA A 174 8.64 -35.55 -2.67
CA ALA A 174 7.61 -36.11 -3.54
C ALA A 174 6.41 -35.17 -3.69
N MET A 175 5.81 -35.16 -4.89
CA MET A 175 4.55 -34.50 -5.21
C MET A 175 3.56 -35.56 -5.70
N VAL A 176 2.42 -35.71 -5.03
CA VAL A 176 1.42 -36.74 -5.33
C VAL A 176 0.08 -36.10 -5.67
N HIS A 177 -0.48 -36.42 -6.84
CA HIS A 177 -1.71 -35.81 -7.36
C HIS A 177 -2.62 -36.83 -8.04
N TRP A 178 -3.92 -36.70 -7.80
CA TRP A 178 -4.97 -37.41 -8.52
C TRP A 178 -5.36 -36.68 -9.81
N SER A 179 -5.65 -37.44 -10.87
CA SER A 179 -6.13 -36.92 -12.17
C SER A 179 -7.63 -36.53 -12.21
N GLY A 180 -8.24 -36.29 -11.05
CA GLY A 180 -9.59 -35.72 -10.92
C GLY A 180 -10.64 -36.64 -10.28
N GLN A 181 -11.86 -36.12 -10.17
CA GLN A 181 -12.98 -36.88 -9.61
C GLN A 181 -13.29 -38.12 -10.44
N ASN A 182 -13.57 -39.23 -9.77
CA ASN A 182 -13.97 -40.50 -10.38
C ASN A 182 -12.91 -41.16 -11.31
N SER A 183 -11.67 -40.64 -11.38
CA SER A 183 -10.57 -41.37 -12.03
C SER A 183 -9.84 -42.26 -11.04
N SER A 184 -9.40 -43.42 -11.54
CA SER A 184 -8.51 -44.35 -10.86
C SER A 184 -7.02 -43.97 -10.98
N VAL A 185 -6.69 -42.89 -11.68
CA VAL A 185 -5.31 -42.53 -12.02
C VAL A 185 -4.71 -41.54 -11.02
N ILE A 186 -3.57 -41.95 -10.44
CA ILE A 186 -2.72 -41.17 -9.52
C ILE A 186 -1.36 -40.99 -10.18
N LEU A 187 -0.80 -39.78 -10.12
CA LEU A 187 0.57 -39.48 -10.52
C LEU A 187 1.40 -39.07 -9.31
N MET A 188 2.67 -39.48 -9.31
CA MET A 188 3.65 -39.14 -8.29
C MET A 188 4.98 -38.75 -8.95
N LEU A 189 5.48 -37.57 -8.62
CA LEU A 189 6.80 -37.08 -9.02
C LEU A 189 7.69 -37.12 -7.77
N THR A 190 8.66 -38.04 -7.72
CA THR A 190 9.76 -38.00 -6.74
C THR A 190 10.91 -37.18 -7.31
N LYS A 191 11.55 -36.35 -6.48
CA LYS A 191 12.67 -35.50 -6.89
C LYS A 191 13.76 -35.42 -5.82
N LEU A 192 15.01 -35.34 -6.25
CA LEU A 192 16.18 -35.10 -5.43
C LEU A 192 16.59 -33.63 -5.60
N TYR A 193 16.10 -32.80 -4.69
CA TYR A 193 16.41 -31.38 -4.64
C TYR A 193 17.69 -31.15 -3.84
N ASP A 194 18.71 -30.53 -4.44
CA ASP A 194 19.93 -30.15 -3.75
C ASP A 194 19.80 -28.70 -3.26
N PHE A 195 19.70 -28.55 -1.94
CA PHE A 195 19.55 -27.26 -1.28
C PHE A 195 20.77 -26.33 -1.44
N ASN A 196 21.93 -26.85 -1.82
CA ASN A 196 23.13 -26.04 -2.10
C ASN A 196 23.15 -25.51 -3.54
N LEU A 197 22.45 -26.17 -4.46
CA LEU A 197 22.41 -25.84 -5.89
C LEU A 197 21.07 -25.21 -6.32
N GLY A 198 20.08 -25.13 -5.43
CA GLY A 198 18.76 -24.56 -5.71
C GLY A 198 17.93 -25.31 -6.77
N SER A 199 18.34 -26.53 -7.13
CA SER A 199 17.90 -27.24 -8.33
C SER A 199 17.68 -28.74 -8.08
N VAL A 200 16.97 -29.39 -9.02
CA VAL A 200 16.72 -30.83 -9.01
C VAL A 200 17.83 -31.55 -9.77
N THR A 201 18.46 -32.53 -9.12
CA THR A 201 19.56 -33.32 -9.72
C THR A 201 19.09 -34.67 -10.27
N GLU A 202 18.03 -35.25 -9.71
CA GLU A 202 17.37 -36.47 -10.21
C GLU A 202 15.86 -36.40 -9.97
N SER A 203 15.07 -37.04 -10.84
CA SER A 203 13.62 -37.11 -10.70
C SER A 203 13.04 -38.40 -11.29
N SER A 204 12.01 -38.96 -10.66
CA SER A 204 11.24 -40.09 -11.21
C SER A 204 9.75 -39.79 -11.27
N LEU A 205 9.12 -40.10 -12.42
CA LEU A 205 7.68 -39.97 -12.61
C LEU A 205 7.03 -41.35 -12.53
N TRP A 206 6.01 -41.46 -11.69
CA TRP A 206 5.27 -42.68 -11.41
C TRP A 206 3.78 -42.47 -11.68
N ARG A 207 3.11 -43.49 -12.22
CA ARG A 207 1.67 -43.44 -12.52
C ARG A 207 0.98 -44.75 -12.14
N SER A 208 -0.07 -44.64 -11.34
CA SER A 208 -1.04 -45.71 -11.10
C SER A 208 -2.26 -45.50 -12.00
N THR A 209 -2.94 -46.58 -12.40
CA THR A 209 -4.26 -46.53 -13.06
C THR A 209 -5.34 -47.30 -12.29
N ASP A 210 -5.06 -47.69 -11.05
CA ASP A 210 -5.83 -48.66 -10.27
C ASP A 210 -6.17 -48.18 -8.85
N TYR A 211 -6.21 -46.86 -8.65
CA TYR A 211 -6.34 -46.16 -7.36
C TYR A 211 -5.16 -46.44 -6.40
N GLY A 212 -3.95 -46.61 -6.93
CA GLY A 212 -2.72 -46.75 -6.14
C GLY A 212 -2.44 -48.15 -5.60
N THR A 213 -2.93 -49.22 -6.24
CA THR A 213 -2.47 -50.60 -5.91
C THR A 213 -1.15 -50.94 -6.61
N THR A 214 -0.91 -50.37 -7.80
CA THR A 214 0.33 -50.55 -8.58
C THR A 214 0.73 -49.24 -9.26
N TYR A 215 2.04 -49.01 -9.40
CA TYR A 215 2.59 -47.83 -10.09
C TYR A 215 3.61 -48.24 -11.17
N GLU A 216 3.46 -47.66 -12.37
CA GLU A 216 4.40 -47.76 -13.49
C GLU A 216 5.39 -46.57 -13.46
N LYS A 217 6.69 -46.82 -13.64
CA LYS A 217 7.70 -45.76 -13.80
C LYS A 217 7.71 -45.26 -15.25
N LEU A 218 7.51 -43.96 -15.45
CA LEU A 218 7.29 -43.35 -16.77
C LEU A 218 8.50 -42.61 -17.36
N ASN A 219 9.65 -42.59 -16.67
CA ASN A 219 10.85 -41.87 -17.11
C ASN A 219 11.23 -42.14 -18.58
N GLU A 220 11.07 -43.37 -19.08
CA GLU A 220 11.36 -43.70 -20.49
C GLU A 220 10.40 -43.03 -21.49
N LYS A 221 9.12 -42.83 -21.12
CA LYS A 221 8.08 -42.18 -21.94
C LYS A 221 8.19 -40.65 -21.93
N VAL A 222 8.80 -40.09 -20.88
CA VAL A 222 9.11 -38.65 -20.72
C VAL A 222 10.45 -38.29 -21.38
N GLY A 223 11.41 -39.20 -21.32
CA GLY A 223 12.78 -39.04 -21.79
C GLY A 223 13.78 -39.29 -20.65
N VAL A 224 14.65 -40.30 -20.81
CA VAL A 224 15.53 -40.82 -19.73
C VAL A 224 16.51 -39.77 -19.15
N LYS A 225 16.82 -38.70 -19.89
CA LYS A 225 17.67 -37.59 -19.43
C LYS A 225 16.89 -36.33 -18.99
N THR A 226 15.57 -36.35 -19.01
CA THR A 226 14.75 -35.19 -18.70
C THR A 226 14.43 -35.16 -17.21
N ILE A 227 15.02 -34.20 -16.50
CA ILE A 227 14.79 -33.96 -15.08
C ILE A 227 13.55 -33.07 -14.93
N LEU A 228 12.65 -33.45 -14.02
CA LEU A 228 11.36 -32.84 -13.76
C LEU A 228 11.36 -32.08 -12.43
N SER A 229 10.93 -30.82 -12.45
CA SER A 229 10.94 -29.91 -11.29
C SER A 229 9.57 -29.81 -10.60
N TYR A 230 8.48 -29.78 -11.38
CA TYR A 230 7.10 -29.61 -10.91
C TYR A 230 6.08 -30.39 -11.75
N LEU A 231 4.98 -30.79 -11.10
CA LEU A 231 3.81 -31.42 -11.70
C LEU A 231 2.56 -30.59 -11.41
N TYR A 232 1.82 -30.21 -12.45
CA TYR A 232 0.54 -29.51 -12.36
C TYR A 232 -0.58 -30.36 -12.98
N VAL A 233 -1.72 -30.41 -12.29
CA VAL A 233 -2.98 -30.98 -12.81
C VAL A 233 -3.98 -29.84 -12.96
N SER A 234 -4.52 -29.63 -14.16
CA SER A 234 -5.42 -28.51 -14.47
C SER A 234 -6.57 -28.39 -13.46
N PRO A 235 -6.97 -27.18 -13.03
CA PRO A 235 -8.10 -27.01 -12.13
C PRO A 235 -9.41 -27.53 -12.75
N ASN A 236 -9.64 -27.27 -14.04
CA ASN A 236 -10.97 -27.40 -14.65
C ASN A 236 -11.11 -28.76 -15.38
N ASN A 237 -10.07 -29.18 -16.10
CA ASN A 237 -10.03 -30.46 -16.81
C ASN A 237 -8.86 -31.30 -16.32
N LYS A 238 -9.10 -32.05 -15.25
CA LYS A 238 -8.09 -32.81 -14.50
C LYS A 238 -7.35 -33.88 -15.32
N ARG A 239 -7.80 -34.20 -16.55
CA ARG A 239 -7.09 -35.06 -17.52
C ARG A 239 -5.87 -34.38 -18.14
N LYS A 240 -5.88 -33.04 -18.21
CA LYS A 240 -4.78 -32.23 -18.70
C LYS A 240 -3.74 -32.05 -17.60
N ILE A 241 -2.56 -32.60 -17.84
CA ILE A 241 -1.43 -32.64 -16.91
C ILE A 241 -0.24 -31.96 -17.57
N MET A 242 0.49 -31.18 -16.79
CA MET A 242 1.59 -30.34 -17.24
C MET A 242 2.79 -30.58 -16.32
N LEU A 243 3.94 -30.90 -16.91
CA LEU A 243 5.20 -31.08 -16.20
C LEU A 243 6.19 -29.99 -16.63
N LEU A 244 6.87 -29.38 -15.66
CA LEU A 244 8.03 -28.53 -15.91
C LEU A 244 9.31 -29.35 -15.72
N THR A 245 10.30 -29.08 -16.56
CA THR A 245 11.66 -29.59 -16.38
C THR A 245 12.47 -28.69 -15.45
N ASP A 246 13.64 -29.13 -15.01
CA ASP A 246 14.57 -28.27 -14.26
C ASP A 246 15.29 -27.29 -15.22
N PRO A 247 15.20 -25.96 -15.00
CA PRO A 247 15.63 -24.95 -15.96
C PRO A 247 17.14 -24.93 -16.21
N GLU A 248 17.97 -25.35 -15.23
CA GLU A 248 19.43 -25.38 -15.35
C GLU A 248 19.92 -26.48 -16.31
N VAL A 249 19.11 -27.53 -16.48
CA VAL A 249 19.45 -28.69 -17.33
C VAL A 249 18.75 -28.61 -18.69
N GLU A 250 17.45 -28.28 -18.70
CA GLU A 250 16.67 -28.13 -19.92
C GLU A 250 15.42 -27.29 -19.65
N ASN A 251 15.21 -26.19 -20.38
CA ASN A 251 13.98 -25.41 -20.24
C ASN A 251 12.89 -25.92 -21.21
N SER A 252 11.95 -26.72 -20.70
CA SER A 252 10.89 -27.39 -21.46
C SER A 252 9.62 -27.65 -20.65
N LEU A 253 8.54 -27.86 -21.39
CA LEU A 253 7.20 -28.17 -20.91
C LEU A 253 6.77 -29.53 -21.48
N LEU A 254 6.23 -30.43 -20.66
CA LEU A 254 5.59 -31.64 -21.16
C LEU A 254 4.09 -31.62 -20.85
N ILE A 255 3.27 -31.83 -21.87
CA ILE A 255 1.82 -31.79 -21.80
C ILE A 255 1.25 -33.19 -22.07
N SER A 256 0.40 -33.65 -21.16
CA SER A 256 -0.50 -34.80 -21.32
C SER A 256 -1.94 -34.31 -21.44
N THR A 257 -2.73 -34.95 -22.29
CA THR A 257 -4.20 -34.75 -22.37
C THR A 257 -5.00 -36.02 -22.07
N ASP A 258 -4.34 -37.10 -21.64
CA ASP A 258 -4.87 -38.46 -21.52
C ASP A 258 -4.63 -39.07 -20.12
N GLU A 259 -4.69 -38.23 -19.09
CA GLU A 259 -4.41 -38.62 -17.69
C GLU A 259 -2.99 -39.18 -17.51
N GLY A 260 -2.01 -38.69 -18.28
CA GLY A 260 -0.59 -38.99 -18.14
C GLY A 260 -0.13 -40.28 -18.82
N ALA A 261 -0.89 -40.78 -19.80
CA ALA A 261 -0.49 -41.97 -20.56
C ALA A 261 0.52 -41.61 -21.67
N THR A 262 0.41 -40.44 -22.29
CA THR A 262 1.35 -39.92 -23.28
C THR A 262 1.71 -38.46 -23.02
N TYR A 263 2.97 -38.08 -23.29
CA TYR A 263 3.48 -36.74 -23.10
C TYR A 263 4.04 -36.17 -24.40
N GLN A 264 3.66 -34.93 -24.70
CA GLN A 264 4.20 -34.14 -25.80
C GLN A 264 5.12 -33.05 -25.24
N LYS A 265 6.35 -32.97 -25.74
CA LYS A 265 7.38 -32.04 -25.25
C LYS A 265 7.43 -30.77 -26.11
N TYR A 266 7.39 -29.62 -25.45
CA TYR A 266 7.44 -28.29 -26.04
C TYR A 266 8.60 -27.51 -25.40
N ARG A 267 9.51 -26.95 -26.21
CA ARG A 267 10.63 -26.15 -25.71
C ARG A 267 10.14 -24.76 -25.29
N LEU A 268 10.57 -24.28 -24.13
CA LEU A 268 10.26 -22.93 -23.66
C LEU A 268 11.36 -21.94 -24.05
N GLY A 269 10.97 -20.67 -24.25
CA GLY A 269 11.87 -19.55 -24.57
C GLY A 269 12.15 -18.60 -23.40
N PHE A 270 11.55 -18.87 -22.24
CA PHE A 270 11.63 -18.08 -21.01
C PHE A 270 11.49 -19.02 -19.81
N TYR A 271 11.94 -18.62 -18.62
CA TYR A 271 11.84 -19.44 -17.41
C TYR A 271 10.52 -19.18 -16.68
N VAL A 272 9.76 -20.23 -16.38
CA VAL A 272 8.49 -20.15 -15.64
C VAL A 272 8.79 -20.15 -14.14
N LEU A 273 8.33 -19.11 -13.43
CA LEU A 273 8.40 -19.03 -11.96
C LEU A 273 7.06 -19.39 -11.30
N SER A 274 5.93 -18.98 -11.88
CA SER A 274 4.60 -19.39 -11.42
C SER A 274 3.58 -19.45 -12.57
N LEU A 275 2.52 -20.25 -12.38
CA LEU A 275 1.44 -20.46 -13.34
C LEU A 275 0.08 -20.12 -12.71
N LEU A 276 -0.75 -19.36 -13.42
CA LEU A 276 -2.13 -19.07 -13.06
C LEU A 276 -3.09 -19.56 -14.15
N PHE A 277 -3.67 -20.74 -13.92
CA PHE A 277 -4.74 -21.29 -14.75
C PHE A 277 -6.01 -20.43 -14.64
N HIS A 278 -6.77 -20.31 -15.73
CA HIS A 278 -8.06 -19.63 -15.74
C HIS A 278 -9.12 -20.45 -14.96
N PRO A 279 -10.03 -19.83 -14.18
CA PRO A 279 -11.00 -20.56 -13.34
C PRO A 279 -12.07 -21.36 -14.10
N GLU A 280 -12.46 -20.94 -15.31
CA GLU A 280 -13.45 -21.66 -16.15
C GLU A 280 -12.85 -22.28 -17.43
N GLN A 281 -12.20 -21.50 -18.29
CA GLN A 281 -11.59 -21.96 -19.55
C GLN A 281 -10.43 -22.95 -19.34
N GLU A 282 -10.54 -24.18 -19.87
CA GLU A 282 -9.63 -25.29 -19.54
C GLU A 282 -8.25 -25.27 -20.23
N ASP A 283 -8.05 -24.46 -21.27
CA ASP A 283 -6.78 -24.31 -22.01
C ASP A 283 -6.05 -22.99 -21.72
N TRP A 284 -6.63 -22.11 -20.90
CA TRP A 284 -6.12 -20.75 -20.69
C TRP A 284 -5.23 -20.67 -19.44
N ILE A 285 -4.01 -20.18 -19.62
CA ILE A 285 -2.96 -20.13 -18.58
C ILE A 285 -2.16 -18.84 -18.72
N LEU A 286 -1.85 -18.19 -17.60
CA LEU A 286 -0.79 -17.19 -17.51
C LEU A 286 0.47 -17.80 -16.90
N ALA A 287 1.64 -17.45 -17.41
CA ALA A 287 2.93 -17.79 -16.83
C ALA A 287 3.68 -16.51 -16.45
N TYR A 288 4.04 -16.39 -15.18
CA TYR A 288 4.97 -15.38 -14.70
C TYR A 288 6.40 -15.92 -14.76
N SER A 289 7.35 -15.05 -15.08
CA SER A 289 8.72 -15.42 -15.42
C SER A 289 9.75 -14.69 -14.58
N HIS A 290 10.95 -15.26 -14.50
CA HIS A 290 12.02 -14.74 -13.64
C HIS A 290 12.48 -13.32 -14.06
N ASP A 291 12.36 -12.96 -15.34
CA ASP A 291 12.62 -11.61 -15.86
C ASP A 291 11.42 -10.65 -15.76
N GLN A 292 10.51 -10.91 -14.81
CA GLN A 292 9.33 -10.09 -14.48
C GLN A 292 8.34 -9.90 -15.64
N LYS A 293 8.25 -10.87 -16.56
CA LYS A 293 7.29 -10.83 -17.68
C LYS A 293 6.12 -11.76 -17.43
N LEU A 294 4.96 -11.36 -17.93
CA LEU A 294 3.74 -12.15 -17.92
C LEU A 294 3.45 -12.63 -19.34
N TYR A 295 3.38 -13.95 -19.52
CA TYR A 295 3.03 -14.61 -20.76
C TYR A 295 1.63 -15.24 -20.66
N SER A 296 0.92 -15.33 -21.79
CA SER A 296 -0.36 -16.01 -21.90
C SER A 296 -0.29 -17.19 -22.86
N SER A 297 -1.13 -18.20 -22.60
CA SER A 297 -1.43 -19.31 -23.50
C SER A 297 -2.94 -19.49 -23.59
N VAL A 298 -3.42 -19.75 -24.81
CA VAL A 298 -4.78 -20.27 -25.08
C VAL A 298 -4.78 -21.74 -25.56
N GLU A 299 -3.61 -22.40 -25.58
CA GLU A 299 -3.41 -23.77 -26.06
C GLU A 299 -2.75 -24.66 -24.96
N PHE A 300 -3.12 -24.49 -23.68
CA PHE A 300 -2.59 -25.24 -22.52
C PHE A 300 -1.05 -25.30 -22.44
N GLY A 301 -0.36 -24.22 -22.82
CA GLY A 301 1.09 -24.06 -22.77
C GLY A 301 1.84 -24.48 -24.03
N ARG A 302 1.16 -24.98 -25.08
CA ARG A 302 1.79 -25.34 -26.36
C ARG A 302 2.40 -24.15 -27.10
N ARG A 303 1.82 -22.97 -26.89
CA ARG A 303 2.25 -21.68 -27.46
C ARG A 303 2.04 -20.57 -26.44
N TRP A 304 3.01 -19.66 -26.38
CA TRP A 304 3.02 -18.53 -25.46
C TRP A 304 3.08 -17.21 -26.22
N GLN A 305 2.39 -16.20 -25.70
CA GLN A 305 2.41 -14.82 -26.17
C GLN A 305 2.81 -13.91 -24.99
N LEU A 306 3.60 -12.87 -25.25
CA LEU A 306 3.95 -11.89 -24.22
C LEU A 306 2.76 -10.95 -23.97
N VAL A 307 2.30 -10.84 -22.73
CA VAL A 307 1.22 -9.93 -22.33
C VAL A 307 1.79 -8.58 -21.90
N HIS A 308 2.76 -8.59 -20.99
CA HIS A 308 3.38 -7.38 -20.45
C HIS A 308 4.75 -7.68 -19.80
N GLU A 309 5.60 -6.67 -19.72
CA GLU A 309 6.91 -6.71 -19.04
C GLU A 309 6.88 -5.90 -17.73
N ARG A 310 7.83 -6.13 -16.81
CA ARG A 310 7.88 -5.47 -15.49
C ARG A 310 6.56 -5.59 -14.72
N VAL A 311 6.00 -6.79 -14.68
CA VAL A 311 4.78 -7.10 -13.92
C VAL A 311 5.17 -7.40 -12.48
N ALA A 312 4.44 -6.84 -11.51
CA ALA A 312 4.75 -7.06 -10.10
C ALA A 312 4.43 -8.51 -9.67
N PRO A 313 5.26 -9.14 -8.83
CA PRO A 313 5.12 -10.55 -8.48
C PRO A 313 3.79 -10.83 -7.78
N ASN A 314 3.08 -11.86 -8.24
CA ASN A 314 1.75 -12.26 -7.74
C ASN A 314 0.65 -11.17 -7.82
N ARG A 315 0.87 -10.05 -8.52
CA ARG A 315 -0.09 -8.95 -8.72
C ARG A 315 -0.74 -9.00 -10.12
N PHE A 316 -1.18 -10.19 -10.52
CA PHE A 316 -1.89 -10.41 -11.78
C PHE A 316 -3.05 -11.38 -11.60
N TYR A 317 -4.20 -11.06 -12.19
CA TYR A 317 -5.49 -11.73 -11.93
C TYR A 317 -6.30 -11.88 -13.22
N TRP A 318 -7.09 -12.96 -13.29
CA TRP A 318 -8.07 -13.19 -14.34
C TRP A 318 -9.35 -12.36 -14.10
N SER A 319 -10.01 -11.94 -15.19
CA SER A 319 -11.35 -11.37 -15.18
C SER A 319 -12.41 -12.34 -14.64
N LYS A 320 -13.40 -11.80 -13.91
CA LYS A 320 -14.55 -12.56 -13.42
C LYS A 320 -15.67 -12.55 -14.46
N MET A 321 -15.97 -13.72 -15.03
CA MET A 321 -16.99 -13.86 -16.08
C MET A 321 -18.37 -13.39 -15.58
N GLY A 322 -19.10 -12.71 -16.47
CA GLY A 322 -20.39 -12.08 -16.15
C GLY A 322 -20.32 -10.74 -15.43
N LEU A 323 -19.15 -10.33 -14.91
CA LEU A 323 -18.91 -9.00 -14.34
C LEU A 323 -18.01 -8.14 -15.23
N ASP A 324 -16.83 -8.66 -15.58
CA ASP A 324 -15.89 -7.96 -16.45
C ASP A 324 -16.37 -7.98 -17.90
N LYS A 325 -16.14 -6.88 -18.63
CA LYS A 325 -16.70 -6.64 -19.98
C LYS A 325 -16.25 -7.66 -21.03
N GLU A 326 -15.11 -8.31 -20.81
CA GLU A 326 -14.53 -9.32 -21.71
C GLU A 326 -13.97 -10.48 -20.86
N PRO A 327 -14.25 -11.75 -21.20
CA PRO A 327 -13.88 -12.91 -20.37
C PRO A 327 -12.39 -13.27 -20.44
N GLY A 328 -11.64 -12.65 -21.35
CA GLY A 328 -10.19 -12.80 -21.50
C GLY A 328 -9.43 -11.52 -21.13
N LEU A 329 -9.92 -10.78 -20.15
CA LEU A 329 -9.25 -9.58 -19.63
C LEU A 329 -8.33 -9.99 -18.46
N ILE A 330 -7.10 -9.47 -18.49
CA ILE A 330 -6.08 -9.71 -17.46
C ILE A 330 -5.90 -8.39 -16.71
N HIS A 331 -6.09 -8.44 -15.40
CA HIS A 331 -5.81 -7.33 -14.49
C HIS A 331 -4.38 -7.51 -14.00
N LEU A 332 -3.51 -6.51 -14.15
CA LEU A 332 -2.12 -6.60 -13.69
C LEU A 332 -1.59 -5.28 -13.16
N GLU A 333 -0.62 -5.37 -12.26
CA GLU A 333 0.20 -4.26 -11.81
C GLU A 333 1.54 -4.27 -12.56
N THR A 334 2.01 -3.11 -13.04
CA THR A 334 3.37 -2.95 -13.59
C THR A 334 4.19 -1.97 -12.78
N THR A 335 5.45 -2.31 -12.52
CA THR A 335 6.40 -1.49 -11.76
C THR A 335 7.10 -0.49 -12.69
N ILE A 336 7.05 0.79 -12.33
CA ILE A 336 7.74 1.88 -13.04
C ILE A 336 9.01 2.29 -12.29
N SER A 337 8.94 2.37 -10.98
CA SER A 337 10.07 2.56 -10.06
C SER A 337 9.79 1.87 -8.72
N GLU A 338 10.77 1.87 -7.81
CA GLU A 338 10.64 1.43 -6.41
C GLU A 338 9.49 2.09 -5.62
N THR A 339 8.92 3.18 -6.13
CA THR A 339 7.87 3.97 -5.46
C THR A 339 6.61 4.17 -6.30
N GLN A 340 6.55 3.68 -7.53
CA GLN A 340 5.42 3.89 -8.44
C GLN A 340 5.12 2.67 -9.31
N ALA A 341 3.87 2.25 -9.28
CA ALA A 341 3.29 1.25 -10.17
C ALA A 341 2.04 1.79 -10.90
N LEU A 342 1.54 1.04 -11.89
CA LEU A 342 0.25 1.27 -12.53
C LEU A 342 -0.61 0.01 -12.52
N TYR A 343 -1.88 0.15 -12.15
CA TYR A 343 -2.91 -0.84 -12.44
C TYR A 343 -3.35 -0.74 -13.91
N ILE A 344 -3.24 -1.86 -14.62
CA ILE A 344 -3.51 -2.02 -16.04
C ILE A 344 -4.52 -3.15 -16.26
N THR A 345 -5.31 -3.03 -17.32
CA THR A 345 -6.00 -4.17 -17.92
C THR A 345 -5.54 -4.44 -19.36
N CYS A 346 -5.20 -5.70 -19.63
CA CYS A 346 -4.72 -6.20 -20.92
C CYS A 346 -5.67 -7.25 -21.49
N LYS A 347 -5.80 -7.36 -22.81
CA LYS A 347 -6.53 -8.48 -23.45
C LYS A 347 -5.58 -9.66 -23.66
N LEU A 348 -6.09 -10.88 -23.48
CA LEU A 348 -5.32 -12.13 -23.47
C LEU A 348 -4.34 -12.35 -24.64
N GLN A 349 -4.67 -11.84 -25.83
CA GLN A 349 -3.87 -11.97 -27.06
C GLN A 349 -3.34 -10.62 -27.61
N ASN A 350 -3.63 -9.50 -26.94
CA ASN A 350 -3.26 -8.16 -27.43
C ASN A 350 -3.25 -7.12 -26.31
N CYS A 351 -2.04 -6.67 -25.91
CA CYS A 351 -1.87 -5.50 -25.02
C CYS A 351 -0.99 -4.40 -25.64
N THR A 352 -1.24 -4.04 -26.91
CA THR A 352 -0.74 -2.77 -27.46
C THR A 352 -1.26 -1.58 -26.64
N GLU A 353 -0.51 -0.48 -26.57
CA GLU A 353 -0.90 0.73 -25.80
C GLU A 353 -2.30 1.26 -26.16
N ALA A 354 -2.71 1.19 -27.43
CA ALA A 354 -4.04 1.60 -27.90
C ALA A 354 -5.21 0.75 -27.35
N ASN A 355 -4.94 -0.47 -26.88
CA ASN A 355 -5.92 -1.40 -26.30
C ASN A 355 -5.74 -1.60 -24.79
N LYS A 356 -4.79 -0.89 -24.17
CA LYS A 356 -4.36 -1.05 -22.79
C LYS A 356 -5.22 -0.20 -21.85
N GLY A 357 -6.07 -0.85 -21.07
CA GLY A 357 -6.89 -0.16 -20.07
C GLY A 357 -6.05 0.36 -18.90
N LYS A 358 -6.41 1.54 -18.39
CA LYS A 358 -5.90 2.13 -17.15
C LYS A 358 -7.09 2.45 -16.23
N PRO A 359 -7.59 1.50 -15.42
CA PRO A 359 -8.83 1.69 -14.68
C PRO A 359 -8.69 2.63 -13.47
N PHE A 360 -7.46 2.88 -13.00
CA PHE A 360 -7.16 3.87 -11.97
C PHE A 360 -6.49 5.10 -12.60
N PRO A 361 -6.97 6.34 -12.35
CA PRO A 361 -6.44 7.57 -12.94
C PRO A 361 -5.22 8.10 -12.17
N GLY A 362 -4.12 7.36 -12.14
CA GLY A 362 -2.88 7.77 -11.48
C GLY A 362 -1.88 6.64 -11.27
N TYR A 363 -0.78 6.94 -10.58
CA TYR A 363 0.12 5.93 -10.04
C TYR A 363 -0.44 5.35 -8.74
N ILE A 364 -0.09 4.10 -8.48
CA ILE A 364 -0.39 3.39 -7.22
C ILE A 364 0.91 2.97 -6.55
N ASP A 365 0.85 2.71 -5.25
CA ASP A 365 1.98 2.20 -4.47
C ASP A 365 2.31 0.76 -4.97
N PRO A 366 3.59 0.38 -5.13
CA PRO A 366 3.96 -0.97 -5.57
C PRO A 366 3.46 -2.08 -4.63
N ASN A 367 3.14 -3.22 -5.22
CA ASN A 367 2.54 -4.40 -4.58
C ASN A 367 1.20 -4.13 -3.87
N SER A 368 0.39 -3.17 -4.34
CA SER A 368 -0.89 -2.81 -3.71
C SER A 368 -2.14 -3.33 -4.44
N LEU A 369 -2.04 -3.79 -5.70
CA LEU A 369 -3.20 -4.26 -6.44
C LEU A 369 -3.78 -5.57 -5.87
N VAL A 370 -5.06 -5.54 -5.50
CA VAL A 370 -5.86 -6.73 -5.15
C VAL A 370 -7.13 -6.76 -5.98
N VAL A 371 -7.39 -7.84 -6.72
CA VAL A 371 -8.65 -8.09 -7.45
C VAL A 371 -9.30 -9.32 -6.83
N GLN A 372 -10.45 -9.16 -6.18
CA GLN A 372 -11.14 -10.25 -5.51
C GLN A 372 -12.66 -10.08 -5.63
N ASP A 373 -13.32 -11.11 -6.15
CA ASP A 373 -14.75 -11.11 -6.48
C ASP A 373 -15.18 -9.88 -7.31
N GLU A 374 -16.17 -9.14 -6.81
CA GLU A 374 -16.66 -7.91 -7.45
C GLU A 374 -15.80 -6.68 -7.13
N TYR A 375 -14.81 -6.79 -6.24
CA TYR A 375 -14.00 -5.68 -5.76
C TYR A 375 -12.61 -5.63 -6.42
N VAL A 376 -12.07 -4.41 -6.53
CA VAL A 376 -10.66 -4.12 -6.80
C VAL A 376 -10.18 -3.10 -5.78
N PHE A 377 -9.00 -3.32 -5.20
CA PHE A 377 -8.36 -2.42 -4.23
C PHE A 377 -6.98 -1.97 -4.74
N VAL A 378 -6.63 -0.72 -4.45
CA VAL A 378 -5.30 -0.13 -4.69
C VAL A 378 -4.95 0.85 -3.57
N GLN A 379 -3.65 1.10 -3.37
CA GLN A 379 -3.14 2.07 -2.39
C GLN A 379 -2.42 3.23 -3.09
N VAL A 380 -2.54 4.44 -2.54
CA VAL A 380 -1.79 5.63 -2.99
C VAL A 380 -1.27 6.42 -1.79
N SER A 381 0.04 6.56 -1.65
CA SER A 381 0.69 7.30 -0.58
C SER A 381 0.85 8.79 -0.90
N THR A 382 0.00 9.62 -0.30
CA THR A 382 0.06 11.08 -0.43
C THR A 382 0.76 11.69 0.78
N ALA A 383 1.89 12.39 0.57
CA ALA A 383 2.67 13.05 1.64
C ALA A 383 3.01 12.14 2.83
N GLY A 384 3.35 10.87 2.56
CA GLY A 384 3.67 9.87 3.59
C GLY A 384 2.46 9.27 4.31
N ARG A 385 1.23 9.44 3.79
CA ARG A 385 0.02 8.81 4.31
C ARG A 385 -0.61 7.90 3.24
N PRO A 386 -0.79 6.59 3.49
CA PRO A 386 -1.47 5.70 2.56
C PRO A 386 -2.97 6.01 2.52
N ILE A 387 -3.52 6.10 1.31
CA ILE A 387 -4.95 6.22 1.03
C ILE A 387 -5.36 4.98 0.23
N TYR A 388 -6.28 4.19 0.77
CA TYR A 388 -6.79 2.98 0.13
C TYR A 388 -8.06 3.31 -0.67
N TYR A 389 -8.13 2.81 -1.90
CA TYR A 389 -9.27 2.98 -2.79
C TYR A 389 -9.90 1.63 -3.13
N VAL A 390 -11.23 1.61 -3.24
CA VAL A 390 -12.02 0.45 -3.68
C VAL A 390 -12.81 0.78 -4.94
N SER A 391 -12.86 -0.15 -5.87
CA SER A 391 -13.84 -0.19 -6.96
C SER A 391 -14.70 -1.43 -6.74
N SER A 392 -16.00 -1.25 -6.48
CA SER A 392 -16.97 -2.34 -6.51
C SER A 392 -17.56 -2.44 -7.91
N ARG A 393 -17.81 -3.66 -8.40
CA ARG A 393 -18.39 -3.99 -9.71
C ARG A 393 -17.69 -3.37 -10.93
N ARG A 394 -16.42 -2.97 -10.76
CA ARG A 394 -15.63 -2.21 -11.73
C ARG A 394 -16.15 -0.78 -12.01
N ASP A 395 -16.96 -0.24 -11.09
CA ASP A 395 -17.33 1.19 -11.05
C ASP A 395 -16.14 2.07 -10.63
N LEU A 396 -16.33 3.39 -10.55
CA LEU A 396 -15.29 4.35 -10.20
C LEU A 396 -14.64 4.08 -8.84
N PHE A 397 -13.31 4.19 -8.78
CA PHE A 397 -12.54 4.04 -7.55
C PHE A 397 -12.91 5.11 -6.51
N THR A 398 -13.37 4.65 -5.35
CA THR A 398 -13.81 5.48 -4.23
C THR A 398 -12.85 5.29 -3.05
N PRO A 399 -12.36 6.36 -2.39
CA PRO A 399 -11.48 6.23 -1.23
C PRO A 399 -12.22 5.62 -0.03
N MET A 400 -11.65 4.54 0.52
CA MET A 400 -12.20 3.79 1.65
C MET A 400 -12.30 4.67 2.90
N LYS A 401 -13.42 4.55 3.62
CA LYS A 401 -13.74 5.34 4.81
C LYS A 401 -13.62 4.47 6.06
N LEU A 402 -12.42 4.43 6.61
CA LEU A 402 -12.11 4.00 7.98
C LEU A 402 -12.52 5.11 8.98
N PRO A 403 -12.66 4.83 10.29
CA PRO A 403 -12.90 5.85 11.31
C PRO A 403 -11.87 6.98 11.25
N LYS A 404 -12.31 8.23 11.45
CA LYS A 404 -11.50 9.45 11.16
C LYS A 404 -10.12 9.50 11.86
N TYR A 405 -9.98 8.86 13.01
CA TYR A 405 -8.73 8.84 13.79
C TYR A 405 -8.02 7.47 13.81
N THR A 406 -8.59 6.44 13.17
CA THR A 406 -7.85 5.22 12.81
C THR A 406 -6.83 5.63 11.74
N LEU A 407 -5.57 5.75 12.14
CA LEU A 407 -4.46 5.93 11.20
C LEU A 407 -3.96 4.53 10.81
N PRO A 408 -4.21 4.04 9.58
CA PRO A 408 -3.64 2.78 9.14
C PRO A 408 -2.12 2.92 8.96
N LYS A 409 -1.39 1.94 9.49
CA LYS A 409 0.00 1.64 9.16
C LYS A 409 0.06 0.62 8.03
N ASP A 410 -0.82 -0.38 8.08
CA ASP A 410 -1.00 -1.43 7.07
C ASP A 410 -2.48 -1.87 7.01
N LEU A 411 -2.92 -2.43 5.89
CA LEU A 411 -4.27 -2.93 5.65
C LEU A 411 -4.23 -4.19 4.78
N HIS A 412 -4.92 -5.25 5.21
CA HIS A 412 -5.08 -6.48 4.45
C HIS A 412 -6.57 -6.76 4.21
N VAL A 413 -6.93 -7.10 2.97
CA VAL A 413 -8.26 -7.64 2.64
C VAL A 413 -8.26 -9.14 2.97
N ILE A 414 -9.21 -9.57 3.79
CA ILE A 414 -9.24 -10.94 4.35
C ILE A 414 -10.32 -11.80 3.70
N SER A 415 -11.50 -11.24 3.42
CA SER A 415 -12.60 -11.93 2.74
C SER A 415 -13.52 -10.92 2.05
N THR A 416 -14.07 -11.29 0.90
CA THR A 416 -15.03 -10.52 0.09
C THR A 416 -16.42 -11.18 0.01
N ASP A 417 -16.63 -12.25 0.78
CA ASP A 417 -17.69 -13.23 0.56
C ASP A 417 -19.12 -12.69 0.81
N GLU A 418 -20.03 -13.02 -0.12
CA GLU A 418 -21.43 -12.57 -0.16
C GLU A 418 -21.56 -11.02 -0.07
N ASN A 419 -20.83 -10.32 -0.95
CA ASN A 419 -20.93 -8.88 -1.22
C ASN A 419 -20.57 -7.99 -0.02
N ARG A 420 -19.52 -8.35 0.71
CA ARG A 420 -18.99 -7.56 1.85
C ARG A 420 -17.49 -7.74 2.01
N VAL A 421 -16.77 -6.66 2.27
CA VAL A 421 -15.33 -6.69 2.57
C VAL A 421 -15.11 -6.84 4.07
N VAL A 422 -14.30 -7.82 4.46
CA VAL A 422 -13.66 -7.94 5.78
C VAL A 422 -12.20 -7.57 5.60
N ALA A 423 -11.73 -6.56 6.34
CA ALA A 423 -10.36 -6.08 6.28
C ALA A 423 -9.71 -6.08 7.67
N ALA A 424 -8.43 -6.43 7.75
CA ALA A 424 -7.59 -6.22 8.93
C ALA A 424 -6.78 -4.94 8.75
N VAL A 425 -6.75 -4.07 9.77
CA VAL A 425 -5.99 -2.82 9.76
C VAL A 425 -5.09 -2.78 10.99
N GLN A 426 -3.79 -2.56 10.80
CA GLN A 426 -2.88 -2.27 11.91
C GLN A 426 -2.83 -0.76 12.12
N GLU A 427 -3.14 -0.30 13.32
CA GLU A 427 -3.00 1.11 13.69
C GLU A 427 -1.57 1.45 14.13
N TRP A 428 -1.14 2.71 13.99
CA TRP A 428 0.24 3.15 14.29
C TRP A 428 0.71 2.95 15.73
N ASN A 429 -0.21 2.64 16.66
CA ASN A 429 0.07 2.31 18.06
C ASN A 429 0.07 0.79 18.35
N GLN A 430 -0.22 -0.05 17.36
CA GLN A 430 -0.29 -1.51 17.49
C GLN A 430 0.97 -2.18 16.96
N ASN A 431 1.54 -3.05 17.79
CA ASN A 431 2.49 -4.08 17.38
C ASN A 431 1.77 -5.45 17.46
N ASP A 432 2.15 -6.36 16.57
CA ASP A 432 1.74 -7.78 16.52
C ASP A 432 0.22 -8.05 16.48
N THR A 433 -0.60 -7.01 16.36
CA THR A 433 -2.06 -7.04 16.41
C THR A 433 -2.68 -6.15 15.33
N TYR A 434 -3.91 -6.50 14.94
CA TYR A 434 -4.72 -5.83 13.93
C TYR A 434 -6.16 -5.66 14.43
N ASN A 435 -6.81 -4.58 14.02
CA ASN A 435 -8.24 -4.37 14.19
C ASN A 435 -8.99 -4.87 12.95
N LEU A 436 -9.98 -5.74 13.13
CA LEU A 436 -10.87 -6.18 12.05
C LEU A 436 -11.98 -5.16 11.83
N TYR A 437 -12.13 -4.78 10.57
CA TYR A 437 -13.16 -3.87 10.07
C TYR A 437 -14.04 -4.54 9.03
N VAL A 438 -15.30 -4.12 8.95
CA VAL A 438 -16.29 -4.67 8.03
C VAL A 438 -17.04 -3.57 7.27
N SER A 439 -17.13 -3.74 5.96
CA SER A 439 -17.73 -2.76 5.06
C SER A 439 -19.27 -2.84 4.98
N ASP A 440 -19.84 -1.82 4.35
CA ASP A 440 -21.11 -1.92 3.61
C ASP A 440 -20.92 -2.71 2.29
N SER A 441 -21.98 -2.94 1.52
CA SER A 441 -21.86 -3.69 0.26
C SER A 441 -21.09 -2.95 -0.86
N GLY A 442 -20.93 -1.63 -0.76
CA GLY A 442 -20.05 -0.87 -1.65
C GLY A 442 -18.55 -1.10 -1.38
N GLY A 443 -18.18 -1.68 -0.24
CA GLY A 443 -16.78 -1.82 0.18
C GLY A 443 -16.16 -0.52 0.70
N VAL A 444 -16.96 0.53 0.94
CA VAL A 444 -16.49 1.91 1.19
C VAL A 444 -16.53 2.28 2.67
N TYR A 445 -17.62 1.95 3.37
CA TYR A 445 -17.92 2.45 4.71
C TYR A 445 -17.64 1.39 5.78
N TYR A 446 -16.50 1.49 6.45
CA TYR A 446 -16.02 0.48 7.39
C TYR A 446 -16.42 0.78 8.84
N THR A 447 -16.86 -0.25 9.55
CA THR A 447 -17.10 -0.23 11.00
C THR A 447 -16.25 -1.28 11.69
N LEU A 448 -15.86 -1.01 12.93
CA LEU A 448 -15.05 -1.92 13.76
C LEU A 448 -15.85 -3.19 14.10
N ALA A 449 -15.26 -4.35 13.88
CA ALA A 449 -15.85 -5.67 14.15
C ALA A 449 -15.16 -6.38 15.33
N LEU A 450 -13.82 -6.34 15.40
CA LEU A 450 -13.06 -6.93 16.50
C LEU A 450 -11.70 -6.25 16.65
N GLU A 451 -11.40 -5.68 17.82
CA GLU A 451 -10.09 -5.08 18.11
C GLU A 451 -9.04 -6.14 18.44
N SER A 452 -7.75 -5.81 18.25
CA SER A 452 -6.59 -6.55 18.79
C SER A 452 -6.54 -8.05 18.44
N VAL A 453 -6.91 -8.41 17.22
CA VAL A 453 -6.71 -9.76 16.69
C VAL A 453 -5.22 -10.00 16.50
N MET A 454 -4.75 -11.18 16.90
CA MET A 454 -3.35 -11.56 16.84
C MET A 454 -2.88 -11.71 15.39
N SER A 455 -1.63 -11.34 15.13
CA SER A 455 -0.94 -11.62 13.86
C SER A 455 0.35 -12.39 14.10
N SER A 456 0.78 -13.13 13.08
CA SER A 456 1.94 -14.00 13.10
C SER A 456 2.73 -13.84 11.79
N MET A 457 4.02 -14.15 11.80
CA MET A 457 4.84 -14.14 10.58
C MET A 457 4.85 -15.54 9.96
N GLY A 458 4.46 -15.65 8.70
CA GLY A 458 4.63 -16.86 7.90
C GLY A 458 6.10 -17.10 7.54
N PRO A 459 6.44 -18.31 7.04
CA PRO A 459 7.83 -18.69 6.74
C PRO A 459 8.49 -17.84 5.64
N GLU A 460 7.70 -17.20 4.78
CA GLU A 460 8.15 -16.28 3.73
C GLU A 460 8.21 -14.80 4.21
N GLY A 461 7.97 -14.54 5.50
CA GLY A 461 7.84 -13.17 6.04
C GLY A 461 6.47 -12.51 5.80
N ASN A 462 5.55 -13.20 5.12
CA ASN A 462 4.17 -12.73 4.93
C ASN A 462 3.40 -12.65 6.27
N VAL A 463 2.67 -11.56 6.51
CA VAL A 463 1.86 -11.38 7.73
C VAL A 463 0.58 -12.22 7.66
N MET A 464 0.37 -13.06 8.66
CA MET A 464 -0.78 -13.96 8.79
C MET A 464 -1.63 -13.59 10.00
N ILE A 465 -2.85 -13.11 9.76
CA ILE A 465 -3.83 -12.77 10.81
C ILE A 465 -4.45 -14.05 11.37
N GLU A 466 -4.57 -14.19 12.70
CA GLU A 466 -5.21 -15.35 13.34
C GLU A 466 -6.75 -15.29 13.27
N LEU A 467 -7.28 -15.40 12.05
CA LEU A 467 -8.70 -15.52 11.71
C LEU A 467 -8.92 -16.78 10.84
N TYR A 468 -9.97 -17.55 11.15
CA TYR A 468 -10.38 -18.72 10.38
C TYR A 468 -11.86 -18.60 9.96
N GLU A 469 -12.14 -18.59 8.65
CA GLU A 469 -13.51 -18.70 8.11
C GLU A 469 -13.92 -20.17 8.00
N VAL A 470 -15.11 -20.52 8.51
CA VAL A 470 -15.54 -21.91 8.63
C VAL A 470 -16.25 -22.41 7.37
N ALA A 471 -15.56 -23.25 6.61
CA ALA A 471 -16.09 -23.89 5.42
C ALA A 471 -17.43 -24.62 5.71
N GLY A 472 -18.42 -24.42 4.84
CA GLY A 472 -19.77 -24.98 4.96
C GLY A 472 -20.76 -24.14 5.76
N ILE A 473 -20.32 -23.12 6.49
CA ILE A 473 -21.22 -22.19 7.20
C ILE A 473 -20.77 -20.74 6.94
N LYS A 474 -21.15 -20.22 5.76
CA LYS A 474 -20.80 -18.85 5.32
C LYS A 474 -21.11 -17.80 6.37
N GLY A 475 -20.13 -16.92 6.62
CA GLY A 475 -20.21 -15.83 7.59
C GLY A 475 -19.95 -16.21 9.05
N MET A 476 -19.45 -17.42 9.31
CA MET A 476 -19.02 -17.87 10.64
C MET A 476 -17.49 -17.89 10.72
N PHE A 477 -16.92 -17.18 11.70
CA PHE A 477 -15.47 -17.02 11.86
C PHE A 477 -15.03 -17.33 13.28
N LEU A 478 -13.80 -17.83 13.44
CA LEU A 478 -13.07 -17.86 14.70
C LEU A 478 -11.88 -16.90 14.63
N ALA A 479 -11.61 -16.17 15.71
CA ALA A 479 -10.50 -15.22 15.79
C ALA A 479 -9.78 -15.33 17.14
N ASN A 480 -8.46 -15.20 17.16
CA ASN A 480 -7.69 -15.07 18.40
C ASN A 480 -7.46 -13.59 18.71
N LYS A 481 -8.02 -13.10 19.82
CA LYS A 481 -7.86 -11.72 20.29
C LYS A 481 -6.87 -11.67 21.46
N LYS A 482 -5.96 -10.70 21.44
CA LYS A 482 -5.03 -10.40 22.53
C LYS A 482 -5.64 -9.37 23.48
N ILE A 483 -5.74 -9.69 24.77
CA ILE A 483 -6.30 -8.84 25.84
C ILE A 483 -5.42 -8.99 27.09
N ASP A 484 -4.86 -7.89 27.57
CA ASP A 484 -3.96 -7.85 28.75
C ASP A 484 -2.82 -8.88 28.62
N ASP A 485 -2.17 -8.86 27.46
CA ASP A 485 -1.17 -9.82 26.95
C ASP A 485 -1.67 -11.26 26.68
N GLN A 486 -2.81 -11.67 27.26
CA GLN A 486 -3.41 -13.00 27.07
C GLN A 486 -4.07 -13.18 25.70
N VAL A 487 -3.79 -14.27 25.00
CA VAL A 487 -4.46 -14.63 23.73
C VAL A 487 -5.69 -15.50 23.99
N LYS A 488 -6.86 -15.09 23.49
CA LYS A 488 -8.16 -15.75 23.72
C LYS A 488 -8.94 -15.92 22.42
N THR A 489 -9.43 -17.13 22.16
CA THR A 489 -10.25 -17.45 20.97
C THR A 489 -11.72 -17.06 21.14
N TYR A 490 -12.24 -16.36 20.14
CA TYR A 490 -13.65 -15.96 19.99
C TYR A 490 -14.27 -16.57 18.73
N ILE A 491 -15.60 -16.69 18.71
CA ILE A 491 -16.41 -17.12 17.56
C ILE A 491 -17.54 -16.12 17.29
N THR A 492 -17.85 -15.90 16.01
CA THR A 492 -19.00 -15.12 15.52
C THR A 492 -19.84 -15.95 14.55
N TYR A 493 -21.16 -15.75 14.55
CA TYR A 493 -22.14 -16.40 13.66
C TYR A 493 -22.82 -15.42 12.70
N ASN A 494 -22.48 -14.12 12.80
CA ASN A 494 -23.13 -13.02 12.09
C ASN A 494 -22.10 -12.06 11.47
N LYS A 495 -21.09 -12.62 10.78
CA LYS A 495 -20.04 -11.89 10.06
C LYS A 495 -19.32 -10.84 10.90
N GLY A 496 -18.96 -11.19 12.13
CA GLY A 496 -18.12 -10.36 12.99
C GLY A 496 -18.83 -9.20 13.69
N ARG A 497 -20.18 -9.15 13.66
CA ARG A 497 -20.94 -8.16 14.44
C ARG A 497 -20.90 -8.47 15.94
N ASP A 498 -21.20 -9.72 16.32
CA ASP A 498 -21.17 -10.18 17.71
C ASP A 498 -20.19 -11.35 17.85
N TRP A 499 -19.35 -11.29 18.89
CA TRP A 499 -18.33 -12.29 19.19
C TRP A 499 -18.50 -12.82 20.61
N ARG A 500 -18.28 -14.12 20.81
CA ARG A 500 -18.26 -14.76 22.13
C ARG A 500 -17.08 -15.70 22.29
N LEU A 501 -16.63 -15.90 23.53
CA LEU A 501 -15.65 -16.94 23.87
C LEU A 501 -16.19 -18.35 23.56
N LEU A 502 -15.27 -19.30 23.37
CA LEU A 502 -15.61 -20.72 23.24
C LEU A 502 -15.85 -21.34 24.62
N GLN A 503 -17.01 -21.98 24.78
CA GLN A 503 -17.31 -22.77 25.98
C GLN A 503 -16.46 -24.04 25.99
N ALA A 504 -15.67 -24.21 27.05
CA ALA A 504 -14.86 -25.40 27.27
C ALA A 504 -15.72 -26.68 27.42
N PRO A 505 -15.21 -27.86 26.96
CA PRO A 505 -15.89 -29.14 27.16
C PRO A 505 -16.09 -29.41 28.65
N SER A 506 -17.23 -30.02 29.02
CA SER A 506 -17.55 -30.32 30.41
C SER A 506 -16.84 -31.55 30.97
N ARG A 507 -16.13 -32.33 30.13
CA ARG A 507 -15.39 -33.54 30.53
C ARG A 507 -14.09 -33.73 29.75
N ASP A 508 -13.10 -34.36 30.39
CA ASP A 508 -11.86 -34.84 29.77
C ASP A 508 -12.07 -36.20 29.06
N LEU A 509 -11.05 -36.69 28.34
CA LEU A 509 -11.06 -38.02 27.68
C LEU A 509 -11.36 -39.20 28.61
N ARG A 510 -11.11 -39.04 29.91
CA ARG A 510 -11.35 -40.07 30.95
C ARG A 510 -12.74 -39.93 31.59
N GLY A 511 -13.53 -38.94 31.17
CA GLY A 511 -14.87 -38.65 31.67
C GLY A 511 -14.93 -37.82 32.95
N ASN A 512 -13.79 -37.35 33.48
CA ASN A 512 -13.74 -36.46 34.65
C ASN A 512 -14.34 -35.11 34.30
N SER A 513 -14.99 -34.43 35.25
CA SER A 513 -15.56 -33.10 35.03
C SER A 513 -14.47 -32.03 34.94
N ILE A 514 -14.46 -31.25 33.86
CA ILE A 514 -13.59 -30.07 33.71
C ILE A 514 -14.29 -28.86 34.34
N HIS A 515 -13.65 -28.22 35.31
CA HIS A 515 -14.16 -27.01 35.96
C HIS A 515 -13.58 -25.75 35.28
N CYS A 516 -14.18 -25.36 34.16
CA CYS A 516 -13.80 -24.19 33.37
C CYS A 516 -15.03 -23.32 33.09
N ILE A 517 -15.02 -22.07 33.55
CA ILE A 517 -16.19 -21.18 33.61
C ILE A 517 -15.84 -19.82 32.98
N LEU A 518 -16.67 -19.40 32.02
CA LEU A 518 -16.56 -18.10 31.35
C LEU A 518 -16.81 -16.93 32.33
N PRO A 519 -16.16 -15.76 32.17
CA PRO A 519 -15.14 -15.44 31.15
C PRO A 519 -13.70 -15.79 31.57
N TYR A 520 -13.49 -16.29 32.79
CA TYR A 520 -12.15 -16.51 33.36
C TYR A 520 -11.41 -17.72 32.79
N CYS A 521 -12.15 -18.72 32.29
CA CYS A 521 -11.60 -19.89 31.64
C CYS A 521 -12.47 -20.28 30.43
N SER A 522 -11.82 -20.61 29.32
CA SER A 522 -12.43 -20.91 28.03
C SER A 522 -11.67 -22.03 27.29
N LEU A 523 -12.23 -22.50 26.17
CA LEU A 523 -11.45 -23.22 25.17
C LEU A 523 -10.71 -22.23 24.26
N HIS A 524 -9.45 -22.52 23.96
CA HIS A 524 -8.62 -21.72 23.08
C HIS A 524 -7.99 -22.60 22.01
N LEU A 525 -7.95 -22.12 20.77
CA LEU A 525 -7.59 -22.90 19.59
C LEU A 525 -6.44 -22.25 18.83
N GLN A 526 -5.60 -23.10 18.22
CA GLN A 526 -4.56 -22.68 17.28
C GLN A 526 -5.19 -22.56 15.90
N LEU A 527 -5.35 -21.35 15.39
CA LEU A 527 -6.08 -21.08 14.14
C LEU A 527 -5.20 -21.18 12.87
N HIS A 528 -3.94 -21.60 13.01
CA HIS A 528 -3.01 -21.72 11.90
C HIS A 528 -3.35 -22.89 10.97
N VAL A 529 -3.48 -22.58 9.68
CA VAL A 529 -3.71 -23.54 8.60
C VAL A 529 -2.38 -23.87 7.93
N SER A 530 -2.06 -25.15 7.79
CA SER A 530 -0.84 -25.60 7.10
C SER A 530 -0.90 -25.27 5.60
N ALA A 531 0.19 -24.70 5.07
CA ALA A 531 0.39 -24.52 3.63
C ALA A 531 0.70 -25.84 2.90
N ASN A 532 1.10 -26.89 3.61
CA ASN A 532 1.40 -28.20 3.04
C ASN A 532 0.10 -29.03 2.88
N PRO A 533 -0.36 -29.33 1.64
CA PRO A 533 -1.63 -30.01 1.40
C PRO A 533 -1.67 -31.48 1.83
N TYR A 534 -0.51 -32.08 2.15
CA TYR A 534 -0.39 -33.47 2.59
C TYR A 534 -0.51 -33.65 4.11
N THR A 535 -0.57 -32.53 4.85
CA THR A 535 -0.74 -32.45 6.31
C THR A 535 -2.06 -31.75 6.64
N SER A 536 -2.76 -32.16 7.70
CA SER A 536 -3.78 -31.27 8.27
C SER A 536 -3.11 -30.16 9.06
N GLY A 537 -3.59 -28.92 8.90
CA GLY A 537 -3.24 -27.83 9.82
C GLY A 537 -3.92 -27.98 11.18
N ASN A 538 -3.66 -27.03 12.08
CA ASN A 538 -4.10 -27.08 13.46
C ASN A 538 -5.60 -26.79 13.63
N ILE A 539 -6.29 -26.40 12.55
CA ILE A 539 -7.75 -26.32 12.45
C ILE A 539 -8.24 -26.83 11.08
N ALA A 540 -9.36 -27.56 11.06
CA ALA A 540 -9.97 -28.12 9.87
C ALA A 540 -11.51 -28.06 9.90
N SER A 541 -12.09 -27.73 8.75
CA SER A 541 -13.51 -27.85 8.39
C SER A 541 -13.64 -28.10 6.88
N LYS A 542 -14.80 -28.57 6.42
CA LYS A 542 -15.08 -28.84 4.99
C LYS A 542 -16.50 -28.44 4.64
N GLU A 543 -16.70 -27.88 3.45
CA GLU A 543 -18.01 -27.43 2.97
C GLU A 543 -19.04 -28.56 2.89
N SER A 544 -18.60 -29.77 2.54
CA SER A 544 -19.43 -30.98 2.53
C SER A 544 -19.90 -31.42 3.93
N ALA A 545 -19.22 -31.00 5.00
CA ALA A 545 -19.39 -31.49 6.37
C ALA A 545 -19.81 -30.37 7.36
N PRO A 546 -20.88 -29.60 7.08
CA PRO A 546 -21.19 -28.38 7.82
C PRO A 546 -21.41 -28.63 9.31
N GLY A 547 -20.79 -27.77 10.12
CA GLY A 547 -20.84 -27.81 11.58
C GLY A 547 -19.86 -28.80 12.24
N ILE A 548 -19.08 -29.58 11.47
CA ILE A 548 -17.97 -30.40 11.98
C ILE A 548 -16.65 -29.64 11.84
N ILE A 549 -16.15 -29.11 12.96
CA ILE A 549 -14.85 -28.43 13.05
C ILE A 549 -13.97 -29.23 14.01
N VAL A 550 -12.74 -29.51 13.62
CA VAL A 550 -11.70 -30.10 14.49
C VAL A 550 -10.54 -29.13 14.61
N ALA A 551 -10.01 -28.94 15.82
CA ALA A 551 -8.89 -28.04 16.07
C ALA A 551 -8.03 -28.47 17.25
N SER A 552 -6.72 -28.24 17.13
CA SER A 552 -5.73 -28.28 18.22
C SER A 552 -5.87 -27.02 19.08
N GLY A 553 -5.68 -27.16 20.40
CA GLY A 553 -5.83 -26.05 21.34
C GLY A 553 -5.56 -26.43 22.79
N SER A 554 -5.92 -25.55 23.71
CA SER A 554 -5.83 -25.79 25.16
C SER A 554 -7.03 -25.21 25.92
N ILE A 555 -7.21 -25.59 27.18
CA ILE A 555 -8.27 -25.09 28.07
C ILE A 555 -7.61 -24.34 29.21
N GLY A 556 -7.98 -23.08 29.41
CA GLY A 556 -7.37 -22.23 30.43
C GLY A 556 -7.88 -20.79 30.37
N ALA A 557 -7.10 -19.88 30.93
CA ALA A 557 -7.33 -18.44 30.81
C ALA A 557 -6.82 -17.84 29.48
N GLU A 558 -5.95 -18.56 28.77
CA GLU A 558 -5.29 -18.12 27.53
C GLU A 558 -4.86 -19.33 26.68
N LEU A 559 -4.53 -19.09 25.40
CA LEU A 559 -3.97 -20.09 24.50
C LEU A 559 -2.53 -20.45 24.93
N THR A 560 -2.23 -21.74 25.01
CA THR A 560 -0.91 -22.23 25.44
C THR A 560 -0.34 -23.26 24.47
N SER A 561 0.93 -23.10 24.07
CA SER A 561 1.67 -24.09 23.26
C SER A 561 2.05 -25.35 24.06
N ASN A 562 1.94 -25.30 25.39
CA ASN A 562 2.11 -26.46 26.27
C ASN A 562 0.75 -27.15 26.50
N ASN A 563 0.76 -28.49 26.55
CA ASN A 563 -0.42 -29.34 26.72
C ASN A 563 -1.51 -29.12 25.65
N VAL A 564 -1.09 -29.06 24.39
CA VAL A 564 -2.00 -29.04 23.23
C VAL A 564 -2.84 -30.32 23.23
N SER A 565 -4.12 -30.20 22.91
CA SER A 565 -5.07 -31.30 22.76
C SER A 565 -6.03 -31.01 21.62
N ILE A 566 -6.62 -32.06 21.04
CA ILE A 566 -7.56 -31.92 19.92
C ILE A 566 -8.99 -31.90 20.41
N PHE A 567 -9.75 -30.91 19.92
CA PHE A 567 -11.15 -30.69 20.22
C PHE A 567 -11.98 -30.77 18.93
N ILE A 568 -13.15 -31.40 19.02
CA ILE A 568 -14.16 -31.44 17.96
C ILE A 568 -15.45 -30.78 18.43
N THR A 569 -16.08 -30.02 17.54
CA THR A 569 -17.50 -29.70 17.60
C THR A 569 -18.22 -30.38 16.44
N SER A 570 -19.47 -30.79 16.66
CA SER A 570 -20.36 -31.32 15.61
C SER A 570 -21.63 -30.48 15.43
N ASP A 571 -21.67 -29.31 16.07
CA ASP A 571 -22.79 -28.35 16.13
C ASP A 571 -22.32 -26.89 15.93
N ALA A 572 -21.25 -26.71 15.14
CA ALA A 572 -20.69 -25.41 14.76
C ALA A 572 -20.13 -24.56 15.92
N GLY A 573 -19.68 -25.17 17.01
CA GLY A 573 -19.03 -24.47 18.13
C GLY A 573 -20.00 -24.02 19.23
N ASN A 574 -21.15 -24.69 19.35
CA ASN A 574 -22.03 -24.58 20.52
C ASN A 574 -21.57 -25.54 21.62
N THR A 575 -21.22 -26.78 21.29
CA THR A 575 -20.58 -27.75 22.18
C THR A 575 -19.28 -28.29 21.58
N TRP A 576 -18.27 -28.38 22.44
CA TRP A 576 -16.96 -28.96 22.12
C TRP A 576 -16.73 -30.23 22.95
N ARG A 577 -15.91 -31.14 22.41
CA ARG A 577 -15.47 -32.38 23.05
C ARG A 577 -13.98 -32.56 22.79
N GLN A 578 -13.19 -32.90 23.81
CA GLN A 578 -11.81 -33.36 23.60
C GLN A 578 -11.86 -34.75 22.92
N ILE A 579 -10.92 -35.04 22.01
CA ILE A 579 -10.80 -36.37 21.37
C ILE A 579 -9.39 -37.00 21.47
N PHE A 580 -8.32 -36.20 21.51
CA PHE A 580 -6.95 -36.69 21.70
C PHE A 580 -6.12 -35.74 22.59
N ASP A 581 -5.15 -36.29 23.32
CA ASP A 581 -4.16 -35.56 24.14
C ASP A 581 -2.86 -35.21 23.35
N GLU A 582 -2.81 -35.53 22.05
CA GLU A 582 -1.67 -35.34 21.14
C GLU A 582 -2.17 -34.85 19.77
N GLU A 583 -1.26 -34.51 18.85
CA GLU A 583 -1.58 -34.04 17.50
C GLU A 583 -1.88 -35.18 16.50
N TYR A 584 -2.93 -34.99 15.70
CA TYR A 584 -3.45 -35.92 14.70
C TYR A 584 -3.96 -35.14 13.48
N SER A 585 -3.56 -35.55 12.29
CA SER A 585 -4.19 -35.13 11.04
C SER A 585 -5.57 -35.80 10.87
N ILE A 586 -6.55 -35.06 10.36
CA ILE A 586 -7.95 -35.49 10.23
C ILE A 586 -8.38 -35.48 8.76
N LEU A 587 -8.83 -36.63 8.26
CA LEU A 587 -9.45 -36.75 6.94
C LEU A 587 -10.94 -37.01 7.06
N TYR A 588 -11.72 -36.31 6.22
CA TYR A 588 -13.17 -36.47 6.08
C TYR A 588 -13.46 -37.47 4.95
N LEU A 589 -14.17 -38.56 5.27
CA LEU A 589 -14.62 -39.58 4.31
C LEU A 589 -16.12 -39.41 4.01
N ASP A 590 -16.52 -39.68 2.76
CA ASP A 590 -17.90 -39.53 2.23
C ASP A 590 -18.61 -38.29 2.80
N GLN A 591 -18.22 -37.10 2.33
CA GLN A 591 -18.74 -35.80 2.79
C GLN A 591 -18.67 -35.55 4.33
N GLY A 592 -17.99 -36.39 5.12
CA GLY A 592 -17.98 -36.34 6.59
C GLY A 592 -18.83 -37.42 7.29
N GLY A 593 -19.35 -38.40 6.54
CA GLY A 593 -20.01 -39.59 7.08
C GLY A 593 -19.08 -40.49 7.92
N ALA A 594 -17.76 -40.37 7.73
CA ALA A 594 -16.77 -40.82 8.72
C ALA A 594 -15.58 -39.85 8.82
N LEU A 595 -14.88 -39.93 9.95
CA LEU A 595 -13.65 -39.19 10.23
C LEU A 595 -12.51 -40.18 10.48
N VAL A 596 -11.39 -40.00 9.80
CA VAL A 596 -10.12 -40.70 10.04
C VAL A 596 -9.17 -39.77 10.79
N ALA A 597 -8.49 -40.28 11.82
CA ALA A 597 -7.42 -39.57 12.51
C ALA A 597 -6.10 -40.37 12.44
N ILE A 598 -5.03 -39.71 12.02
CA ILE A 598 -3.66 -40.27 11.89
C ILE A 598 -2.71 -39.41 12.72
N GLN A 599 -1.96 -40.04 13.62
CA GLN A 599 -1.08 -39.37 14.59
C GLN A 599 0.03 -38.61 13.86
N HIS A 600 0.25 -37.33 14.19
CA HIS A 600 1.39 -36.59 13.68
C HIS A 600 2.57 -36.78 14.64
N THR A 601 3.61 -37.50 14.21
CA THR A 601 4.71 -37.91 15.09
C THR A 601 5.96 -38.28 14.27
N PRO A 602 7.18 -37.98 14.75
CA PRO A 602 8.43 -38.43 14.13
C PRO A 602 8.73 -39.92 14.38
N LEU A 603 7.82 -40.66 15.03
CA LEU A 603 7.95 -42.10 15.29
C LEU A 603 7.14 -42.92 14.27
N PRO A 604 7.62 -44.11 13.84
CA PRO A 604 6.92 -44.87 12.82
C PRO A 604 5.65 -45.53 13.39
N ILE A 605 4.52 -45.30 12.71
CA ILE A 605 3.18 -45.76 13.11
C ILE A 605 2.65 -46.83 12.17
N ARG A 606 1.70 -47.66 12.65
CA ARG A 606 1.00 -48.68 11.83
C ARG A 606 -0.53 -48.61 11.90
N HIS A 607 -1.05 -47.67 12.68
CA HIS A 607 -2.45 -47.61 13.07
C HIS A 607 -3.07 -46.24 12.76
N LEU A 608 -4.36 -46.27 12.45
CA LEU A 608 -5.22 -45.08 12.36
C LEU A 608 -6.42 -45.25 13.30
N TRP A 609 -7.11 -44.15 13.56
CA TRP A 609 -8.42 -44.16 14.23
C TRP A 609 -9.53 -43.79 13.24
N LEU A 610 -10.72 -44.35 13.44
CA LEU A 610 -11.89 -44.14 12.58
C LEU A 610 -13.16 -44.00 13.45
N SER A 611 -13.94 -42.95 13.19
CA SER A 611 -15.24 -42.66 13.81
C SER A 611 -16.33 -42.53 12.74
N PHE A 612 -17.54 -43.00 13.06
CA PHE A 612 -18.75 -42.93 12.21
C PHE A 612 -19.86 -42.08 12.86
N ASP A 613 -19.55 -41.39 13.96
CA ASP A 613 -20.54 -40.78 14.86
C ASP A 613 -20.18 -39.34 15.26
N GLU A 614 -19.54 -38.61 14.34
CA GLU A 614 -19.08 -37.23 14.54
C GLU A 614 -18.04 -37.10 15.68
N GLY A 615 -17.09 -38.06 15.70
CA GLY A 615 -15.95 -38.08 16.63
C GLY A 615 -16.30 -38.40 18.07
N ARG A 616 -17.41 -39.11 18.35
CA ARG A 616 -17.82 -39.48 19.71
C ARG A 616 -17.21 -40.81 20.15
N VAL A 617 -17.08 -41.78 19.23
CA VAL A 617 -16.42 -43.07 19.44
C VAL A 617 -15.39 -43.30 18.34
N TRP A 618 -14.13 -43.45 18.75
CA TRP A 618 -12.99 -43.73 17.88
C TRP A 618 -12.56 -45.20 18.03
N ASN A 619 -12.45 -45.89 16.90
CA ASN A 619 -11.99 -47.29 16.85
C ASN A 619 -10.63 -47.35 16.14
N LYS A 620 -9.69 -48.15 16.68
CA LYS A 620 -8.32 -48.28 16.20
C LYS A 620 -8.19 -49.42 15.19
N TYR A 621 -7.62 -49.13 14.02
CA TYR A 621 -7.37 -50.11 12.96
C TYR A 621 -5.88 -50.13 12.59
N SER A 622 -5.36 -51.27 12.11
CA SER A 622 -4.03 -51.35 11.50
C SER A 622 -4.16 -51.10 10.00
N PHE A 623 -3.39 -50.17 9.44
CA PHE A 623 -3.35 -49.96 7.99
C PHE A 623 -2.22 -50.73 7.30
N THR A 624 -1.16 -51.04 8.05
CA THR A 624 0.02 -51.78 7.61
C THR A 624 0.44 -52.80 8.69
N SER A 625 1.22 -53.80 8.29
CA SER A 625 1.85 -54.79 9.18
C SER A 625 3.12 -54.25 9.84
N SER A 626 3.99 -53.62 9.05
CA SER A 626 5.24 -52.95 9.46
C SER A 626 5.02 -51.46 9.71
N PRO A 627 5.48 -50.89 10.84
CA PRO A 627 5.43 -49.45 11.08
C PRO A 627 6.09 -48.63 9.97
N LEU A 628 5.52 -47.46 9.70
CA LEU A 628 5.91 -46.52 8.65
C LEU A 628 6.06 -45.13 9.26
N PHE A 629 7.13 -44.41 8.92
CA PHE A 629 7.19 -42.96 9.05
C PHE A 629 6.22 -42.37 8.03
N VAL A 630 5.24 -41.56 8.47
CA VAL A 630 4.18 -41.04 7.60
C VAL A 630 4.47 -39.58 7.27
N ASP A 631 4.87 -39.35 6.03
CA ASP A 631 5.24 -38.03 5.51
C ASP A 631 4.04 -37.29 4.92
N GLY A 632 2.97 -38.01 4.54
CA GLY A 632 1.73 -37.38 4.10
C GLY A 632 0.56 -38.34 3.85
N VAL A 633 -0.64 -37.75 3.72
CA VAL A 633 -1.90 -38.48 3.51
C VAL A 633 -2.76 -37.76 2.46
N LEU A 634 -3.35 -38.51 1.53
CA LEU A 634 -4.27 -38.00 0.52
C LEU A 634 -5.56 -38.82 0.46
N GLY A 635 -6.69 -38.13 0.48
CA GLY A 635 -7.98 -38.70 0.04
C GLY A 635 -8.13 -38.65 -1.48
N GLU A 636 -9.00 -39.49 -2.01
CA GLU A 636 -9.59 -39.35 -3.35
C GLU A 636 -10.26 -37.96 -3.51
N PRO A 637 -10.13 -37.28 -4.66
CA PRO A 637 -10.66 -35.93 -4.83
C PRO A 637 -12.16 -35.95 -5.17
N GLY A 638 -12.95 -35.20 -4.40
CA GLY A 638 -14.38 -35.03 -4.63
C GLY A 638 -15.18 -35.06 -3.33
N GLU A 639 -16.44 -35.49 -3.45
CA GLU A 639 -17.37 -35.59 -2.33
C GLU A 639 -17.49 -37.03 -1.78
N GLU A 640 -17.54 -38.03 -2.67
CA GLU A 640 -17.65 -39.46 -2.37
C GLU A 640 -16.27 -40.03 -1.98
N THR A 641 -15.57 -39.41 -1.03
CA THR A 641 -14.17 -39.72 -0.66
C THR A 641 -14.08 -41.05 0.08
N LEU A 642 -13.79 -42.14 -0.64
CA LEU A 642 -13.83 -43.52 -0.13
C LEU A 642 -12.51 -44.29 -0.25
N ILE A 643 -11.50 -43.69 -0.88
CA ILE A 643 -10.13 -44.22 -0.94
C ILE A 643 -9.17 -43.20 -0.33
N MET A 644 -8.20 -43.69 0.45
CA MET A 644 -7.12 -42.89 1.04
C MET A 644 -5.77 -43.54 0.74
N THR A 645 -4.78 -42.73 0.42
CA THR A 645 -3.38 -43.16 0.24
C THR A 645 -2.54 -42.48 1.32
N ILE A 646 -1.87 -43.29 2.15
CA ILE A 646 -0.80 -42.86 3.06
C ILE A 646 0.52 -43.08 2.34
N PHE A 647 1.45 -42.13 2.39
CA PHE A 647 2.79 -42.31 1.84
C PHE A 647 3.88 -41.96 2.86
N GLY A 648 5.04 -42.61 2.71
CA GLY A 648 6.23 -42.35 3.51
C GLY A 648 7.24 -43.48 3.47
N HIS A 649 8.01 -43.66 4.55
CA HIS A 649 9.19 -44.55 4.55
C HIS A 649 9.15 -45.61 5.67
N VAL A 650 9.80 -46.77 5.45
CA VAL A 650 10.09 -47.74 6.54
C VAL A 650 11.30 -47.26 7.37
N SER A 651 12.20 -46.50 6.75
CA SER A 651 13.38 -45.88 7.36
C SER A 651 13.85 -44.71 6.48
N HIS A 652 14.58 -43.73 7.02
CA HIS A 652 15.14 -42.58 6.26
C HIS A 652 16.17 -42.95 5.15
N ARG A 653 16.34 -44.25 4.84
CA ARG A 653 17.13 -44.78 3.72
C ARG A 653 16.39 -45.89 2.94
N SER A 654 15.08 -46.05 3.14
CA SER A 654 14.26 -47.02 2.42
C SER A 654 13.47 -46.36 1.30
N GLU A 655 13.23 -47.12 0.24
CA GLU A 655 12.31 -46.78 -0.86
C GLU A 655 10.95 -46.28 -0.33
N TRP A 656 10.38 -45.29 -1.02
CA TRP A 656 9.04 -44.77 -0.75
C TRP A 656 8.00 -45.91 -0.74
N GLN A 657 7.18 -45.95 0.30
CA GLN A 657 6.04 -46.86 0.44
C GLN A 657 4.75 -46.08 0.31
N LEU A 658 3.78 -46.64 -0.41
CA LEU A 658 2.42 -46.14 -0.50
C LEU A 658 1.46 -47.21 0.03
N VAL A 659 0.62 -46.84 0.99
CA VAL A 659 -0.44 -47.69 1.53
C VAL A 659 -1.79 -47.13 1.12
N LYS A 660 -2.40 -47.76 0.12
CA LYS A 660 -3.79 -47.54 -0.27
C LYS A 660 -4.72 -48.21 0.75
N ILE A 661 -5.79 -47.52 1.10
CA ILE A 661 -6.86 -47.98 1.99
C ILE A 661 -8.20 -47.76 1.29
N ASP A 662 -9.00 -48.81 1.21
CA ASP A 662 -10.31 -48.83 0.56
C ASP A 662 -11.43 -48.98 1.61
N PHE A 663 -12.24 -47.94 1.77
CA PHE A 663 -13.35 -47.91 2.73
C PHE A 663 -14.68 -48.38 2.10
N ARG A 664 -14.73 -48.72 0.81
CA ARG A 664 -15.98 -49.10 0.10
C ARG A 664 -16.61 -50.38 0.63
N SER A 665 -15.82 -51.26 1.26
CA SER A 665 -16.31 -52.43 2.00
C SER A 665 -17.17 -52.07 3.23
N ILE A 666 -16.96 -50.88 3.80
CA ILE A 666 -17.70 -50.35 4.96
C ILE A 666 -18.99 -49.64 4.50
N PHE A 667 -18.90 -48.87 3.42
CA PHE A 667 -20.00 -48.10 2.84
C PHE A 667 -20.70 -48.86 1.69
N ASN A 668 -21.14 -50.09 1.97
CA ASN A 668 -21.57 -51.06 0.96
C ASN A 668 -22.93 -50.77 0.25
N ARG A 669 -23.56 -49.62 0.53
CA ARG A 669 -24.84 -49.18 -0.06
C ARG A 669 -24.91 -47.66 -0.14
N ARG A 670 -25.83 -47.13 -0.95
CA ARG A 670 -26.18 -45.70 -0.92
C ARG A 670 -27.14 -45.38 0.22
N CYS A 671 -27.13 -44.12 0.66
CA CYS A 671 -28.04 -43.62 1.68
C CYS A 671 -29.45 -43.40 1.14
N THR A 672 -30.42 -43.39 2.05
CA THR A 672 -31.85 -43.15 1.79
C THR A 672 -32.34 -42.04 2.72
N GLU A 673 -33.50 -41.44 2.44
CA GLU A 673 -34.10 -40.42 3.33
C GLU A 673 -34.26 -40.92 4.80
N ALA A 674 -34.39 -42.23 5.02
CA ALA A 674 -34.45 -42.82 6.36
C ALA A 674 -33.10 -42.78 7.11
N ASP A 675 -31.97 -42.61 6.43
CA ASP A 675 -30.62 -42.54 7.00
C ASP A 675 -30.23 -41.14 7.49
N TYR A 676 -30.88 -40.08 6.99
CA TYR A 676 -30.58 -38.69 7.34
C TYR A 676 -31.35 -38.19 8.57
N GLN A 677 -30.83 -37.15 9.21
CA GLN A 677 -31.49 -36.39 10.28
C GLN A 677 -31.30 -34.89 10.03
N THR A 678 -32.29 -34.08 10.39
CA THR A 678 -32.21 -32.61 10.30
C THR A 678 -31.53 -32.05 11.55
N TRP A 679 -30.47 -31.28 11.34
CA TRP A 679 -29.84 -30.45 12.37
C TRP A 679 -30.12 -28.98 12.09
N HIS A 680 -30.54 -28.23 13.11
CA HIS A 680 -30.78 -26.79 13.02
C HIS A 680 -29.55 -26.06 13.54
N LEU A 681 -28.97 -25.17 12.72
CA LEU A 681 -27.93 -24.27 13.18
C LEU A 681 -28.52 -23.24 14.14
N HIS A 682 -27.88 -23.05 15.28
CA HIS A 682 -28.26 -22.05 16.28
C HIS A 682 -27.01 -21.43 16.92
N ASN A 683 -27.18 -20.28 17.59
CA ASN A 683 -26.18 -19.75 18.51
C ASN A 683 -26.77 -19.73 19.93
N GLN A 684 -26.24 -20.55 20.84
CA GLN A 684 -26.69 -20.67 22.25
C GLN A 684 -28.19 -20.95 22.44
N GLY A 685 -28.86 -21.49 21.41
CA GLY A 685 -30.29 -21.78 21.40
C GLY A 685 -31.09 -20.95 20.39
N GLU A 686 -30.60 -19.78 19.99
CA GLU A 686 -31.27 -18.92 19.00
C GLU A 686 -31.18 -19.52 17.59
N PRO A 687 -32.31 -19.91 16.96
CA PRO A 687 -32.32 -20.67 15.71
C PRO A 687 -32.36 -19.80 14.45
N CYS A 688 -32.50 -18.47 14.59
CA CYS A 688 -32.44 -17.54 13.47
C CYS A 688 -31.05 -16.91 13.39
N LEU A 689 -30.37 -17.07 12.26
CA LEU A 689 -29.03 -16.55 12.03
C LEU A 689 -28.96 -15.95 10.64
N MET A 690 -28.49 -14.70 10.53
CA MET A 690 -28.56 -13.91 9.30
C MET A 690 -29.99 -13.83 8.72
N GLY A 691 -31.00 -13.79 9.60
CA GLY A 691 -32.40 -13.65 9.22
C GLY A 691 -33.09 -14.88 8.64
N VAL A 692 -32.47 -16.07 8.70
CA VAL A 692 -33.04 -17.35 8.27
C VAL A 692 -32.75 -18.46 9.29
N LYS A 693 -33.56 -19.53 9.31
CA LYS A 693 -33.27 -20.73 10.10
C LYS A 693 -32.58 -21.73 9.19
N LYS A 694 -31.24 -21.80 9.25
CA LYS A 694 -30.44 -22.71 8.42
C LYS A 694 -30.59 -24.15 8.95
N ILE A 695 -31.21 -25.03 8.17
CA ILE A 695 -31.34 -26.46 8.48
C ILE A 695 -30.37 -27.23 7.59
N TYR A 696 -29.62 -28.16 8.16
CA TYR A 696 -28.72 -29.04 7.42
C TYR A 696 -29.17 -30.50 7.57
N ARG A 697 -29.01 -31.28 6.51
CA ARG A 697 -29.17 -32.74 6.53
C ARG A 697 -27.83 -33.36 6.94
N LYS A 698 -27.80 -34.07 8.07
CA LYS A 698 -26.63 -34.84 8.52
C LYS A 698 -26.96 -36.33 8.50
N LEU A 699 -25.95 -37.18 8.37
CA LEU A 699 -26.12 -38.63 8.48
C LEU A 699 -26.46 -39.03 9.94
N LYS A 700 -27.28 -40.05 10.15
CA LYS A 700 -27.51 -40.62 11.49
C LYS A 700 -26.27 -41.44 11.93
N PRO A 701 -25.81 -41.35 13.19
CA PRO A 701 -24.62 -42.08 13.70
C PRO A 701 -24.59 -43.62 13.59
N MET A 702 -25.67 -44.26 13.13
CA MET A 702 -25.74 -45.70 12.88
C MET A 702 -25.89 -46.06 11.39
N ALA A 703 -26.06 -45.07 10.51
CA ALA A 703 -26.14 -45.30 9.07
C ALA A 703 -24.73 -45.39 8.49
N LYS A 704 -24.43 -46.53 7.85
CA LYS A 704 -23.21 -46.73 7.06
C LYS A 704 -23.64 -46.88 5.61
N CYS A 705 -23.48 -45.82 4.84
CA CYS A 705 -23.88 -45.72 3.45
C CYS A 705 -23.19 -44.52 2.79
N VAL A 706 -23.02 -44.57 1.47
CA VAL A 706 -22.51 -43.45 0.65
C VAL A 706 -23.62 -42.43 0.42
N MET A 707 -23.39 -41.16 0.77
CA MET A 707 -24.40 -40.10 0.63
C MET A 707 -24.60 -39.68 -0.85
N GLY A 708 -23.51 -39.46 -1.57
CA GLY A 708 -23.49 -39.27 -3.03
C GLY A 708 -23.96 -37.91 -3.57
N LYS A 709 -23.52 -37.58 -4.80
CA LYS A 709 -23.58 -36.22 -5.42
C LYS A 709 -24.97 -35.61 -5.72
N SER A 710 -26.06 -36.10 -5.11
CA SER A 710 -27.44 -35.77 -5.55
C SER A 710 -28.30 -34.98 -4.55
N HIS A 711 -27.79 -34.72 -3.35
CA HIS A 711 -28.59 -34.17 -2.25
C HIS A 711 -28.05 -32.83 -1.75
N SER A 712 -28.92 -31.83 -1.70
CA SER A 712 -28.62 -30.52 -1.10
C SER A 712 -28.43 -30.68 0.41
N VAL A 713 -27.18 -30.56 0.88
CA VAL A 713 -26.81 -30.66 2.30
C VAL A 713 -27.56 -29.62 3.15
N THR A 714 -27.82 -28.44 2.57
CA THR A 714 -28.58 -27.34 3.19
C THR A 714 -30.03 -27.33 2.73
N VAL A 715 -30.96 -27.15 3.67
CA VAL A 715 -32.37 -26.82 3.43
C VAL A 715 -32.69 -25.54 4.21
N THR A 716 -32.77 -24.41 3.52
CA THR A 716 -33.13 -23.13 4.14
C THR A 716 -34.64 -23.06 4.43
N SER A 717 -35.02 -22.60 5.63
CA SER A 717 -36.41 -22.23 5.93
C SER A 717 -36.83 -20.93 5.24
N ASP A 718 -38.11 -20.60 5.37
CA ASP A 718 -38.61 -19.24 5.19
C ASP A 718 -37.84 -18.21 6.06
N PRO A 719 -37.80 -16.92 5.67
CA PRO A 719 -37.24 -15.84 6.46
C PRO A 719 -37.80 -15.71 7.89
N CYS A 720 -36.99 -15.17 8.79
CA CYS A 720 -37.42 -14.71 10.10
C CYS A 720 -37.96 -13.28 10.06
N GLU A 721 -38.74 -12.90 11.07
CA GLU A 721 -38.92 -11.49 11.42
C GLU A 721 -37.58 -10.86 11.83
N CYS A 722 -37.32 -9.61 11.43
CA CYS A 722 -36.11 -8.93 11.85
C CYS A 722 -36.18 -8.50 13.32
N THR A 723 -35.05 -8.63 14.01
CA THR A 723 -34.80 -8.25 15.39
C THR A 723 -33.64 -7.25 15.47
N GLU A 724 -33.33 -6.73 16.67
CA GLU A 724 -32.13 -5.90 16.87
C GLU A 724 -30.82 -6.66 16.58
N SER A 725 -30.80 -8.00 16.62
CA SER A 725 -29.62 -8.82 16.27
C SER A 725 -29.34 -8.90 14.76
N ASP A 726 -30.23 -8.33 13.93
CA ASP A 726 -30.08 -8.23 12.47
C ASP A 726 -29.53 -6.87 11.98
N PHE A 727 -29.40 -5.87 12.87
CA PHE A 727 -28.90 -4.50 12.58
C PHE A 727 -27.63 -4.11 13.35
N GLU A 728 -26.53 -3.89 12.65
CA GLU A 728 -25.27 -3.36 13.20
C GLU A 728 -25.22 -1.82 13.16
N CYS A 729 -24.22 -1.21 13.79
CA CYS A 729 -24.00 0.23 13.71
C CYS A 729 -23.57 0.65 12.29
N ASP A 730 -24.05 1.80 11.83
CA ASP A 730 -23.60 2.41 10.57
C ASP A 730 -22.28 3.18 10.76
N TYR A 731 -21.61 3.56 9.66
CA TYR A 731 -20.35 4.30 9.73
C TYR A 731 -20.50 5.60 10.54
N GLY A 732 -19.55 5.83 11.45
CA GLY A 732 -19.59 6.96 12.38
C GLY A 732 -20.40 6.71 13.66
N TYR A 733 -20.96 5.52 13.84
CA TYR A 733 -21.66 5.12 15.06
C TYR A 733 -20.94 3.98 15.77
N GLU A 734 -20.80 4.11 17.09
CA GLU A 734 -20.15 3.15 17.97
C GLU A 734 -21.20 2.56 18.94
N ARG A 735 -21.03 1.30 19.30
CA ARG A 735 -21.97 0.57 20.17
C ARG A 735 -21.63 0.82 21.64
N ARG A 736 -22.57 1.40 22.39
CA ARG A 736 -22.39 1.68 23.82
C ARG A 736 -22.63 0.45 24.68
N THR A 737 -22.32 0.58 25.98
CA THR A 737 -22.56 -0.44 27.01
C THR A 737 -24.05 -0.77 27.23
N ASP A 738 -24.99 0.05 26.77
CA ASP A 738 -26.43 -0.26 26.75
C ASP A 738 -26.87 -1.03 25.48
N GLY A 739 -25.92 -1.46 24.65
CA GLY A 739 -26.12 -2.24 23.43
C GLY A 739 -26.45 -1.40 22.19
N ARG A 740 -26.75 -0.11 22.34
CA ARG A 740 -27.23 0.77 21.27
C ARG A 740 -26.10 1.43 20.49
N CYS A 741 -26.33 1.72 19.22
CA CYS A 741 -25.46 2.52 18.38
C CYS A 741 -25.69 4.02 18.63
N SER A 742 -24.62 4.78 18.90
CA SER A 742 -24.64 6.24 19.07
C SER A 742 -23.52 6.89 18.24
N PRO A 743 -23.68 8.15 17.78
CA PRO A 743 -22.62 8.85 17.07
C PRO A 743 -21.32 8.84 17.86
N ALA A 744 -20.23 8.45 17.21
CA ALA A 744 -18.90 8.51 17.77
C ALA A 744 -18.47 9.97 18.03
N PHE A 745 -17.55 10.21 18.96
CA PHE A 745 -17.12 11.58 19.32
C PHE A 745 -16.54 12.37 18.12
N TRP A 746 -16.04 11.67 17.10
CA TRP A 746 -15.42 12.21 15.91
C TRP A 746 -16.40 12.43 14.74
N PHE A 747 -17.66 12.02 14.89
CA PHE A 747 -18.66 11.95 13.84
C PHE A 747 -19.92 12.77 14.14
N HIS A 748 -20.33 13.61 13.19
CA HIS A 748 -21.62 14.29 13.24
C HIS A 748 -22.58 13.70 12.19
N PRO A 749 -23.78 13.24 12.56
CA PRO A 749 -24.75 12.70 11.59
C PRO A 749 -25.10 13.65 10.44
N SER A 750 -25.01 14.97 10.68
CA SER A 750 -25.21 16.01 9.67
C SER A 750 -24.04 16.20 8.69
N SER A 751 -22.84 15.67 8.97
CA SER A 751 -21.70 15.75 8.06
C SER A 751 -21.65 14.63 7.03
N MET A 752 -22.44 13.56 7.20
CA MET A 752 -22.54 12.46 6.24
C MET A 752 -23.58 12.75 5.16
N SER A 753 -23.36 13.80 4.37
CA SER A 753 -23.90 13.82 3.02
C SER A 753 -23.14 12.81 2.17
N ARG A 754 -23.74 11.62 2.01
CA ARG A 754 -23.46 10.78 0.84
C ARG A 754 -23.73 11.66 -0.38
N SER A 755 -22.82 11.67 -1.36
CA SER A 755 -22.86 12.55 -2.54
C SER A 755 -24.24 12.51 -3.20
N CYS A 756 -25.03 13.58 -3.03
CA CYS A 756 -26.41 13.62 -3.49
C CYS A 756 -26.74 14.94 -4.19
N ILE A 757 -27.30 14.79 -5.38
CA ILE A 757 -27.75 15.86 -6.27
C ILE A 757 -29.11 16.38 -5.76
N THR A 758 -29.33 17.70 -5.82
CA THR A 758 -30.60 18.31 -5.41
C THR A 758 -31.78 17.71 -6.17
N GLY A 759 -32.88 17.41 -5.47
CA GLY A 759 -34.08 16.79 -6.06
C GLY A 759 -34.09 15.26 -6.00
N HIS A 760 -32.94 14.60 -5.80
CA HIS A 760 -32.91 13.18 -5.45
C HIS A 760 -33.28 12.97 -3.96
N THR A 761 -33.52 11.73 -3.57
CA THR A 761 -33.68 11.34 -2.15
C THR A 761 -32.50 10.49 -1.68
N PHE A 762 -31.91 10.83 -0.53
CA PHE A 762 -30.90 10.00 0.14
C PHE A 762 -31.52 9.17 1.27
N LEU A 763 -30.83 8.09 1.63
CA LEU A 763 -31.14 7.29 2.81
C LEU A 763 -30.41 7.90 4.01
N ASN A 764 -31.13 8.67 4.82
CA ASN A 764 -30.60 9.25 6.05
C ASN A 764 -30.51 8.17 7.13
N SER A 765 -29.29 7.88 7.59
CA SER A 765 -29.05 6.85 8.61
C SER A 765 -29.79 7.12 9.92
N THR A 766 -30.17 6.04 10.60
CA THR A 766 -30.67 6.03 11.99
C THR A 766 -29.52 5.89 13.00
N GLY A 767 -28.31 5.60 12.51
CA GLY A 767 -27.20 5.06 13.29
C GLY A 767 -27.02 3.55 13.15
N TYR A 768 -27.92 2.88 12.44
CA TYR A 768 -27.91 1.44 12.21
C TYR A 768 -28.00 1.13 10.72
N ARG A 769 -27.42 -0.01 10.34
CA ARG A 769 -27.59 -0.64 9.02
C ARG A 769 -27.87 -2.13 9.19
N LYS A 770 -28.70 -2.71 8.32
CA LYS A 770 -28.93 -4.16 8.32
C LYS A 770 -27.62 -4.87 7.97
N VAL A 771 -27.27 -5.94 8.70
CA VAL A 771 -26.03 -6.71 8.44
C VAL A 771 -26.05 -7.24 7.00
N VAL A 772 -24.93 -7.11 6.27
CA VAL A 772 -24.88 -7.41 4.84
C VAL A 772 -25.15 -8.89 4.55
N SER A 773 -26.05 -9.15 3.59
CA SER A 773 -26.56 -10.47 3.21
C SER A 773 -27.39 -11.19 4.29
N ASN A 774 -27.89 -10.46 5.29
CA ASN A 774 -28.97 -10.93 6.17
C ASN A 774 -30.33 -10.88 5.44
N ASN A 775 -31.14 -11.94 5.53
CA ASN A 775 -32.39 -12.09 4.77
C ASN A 775 -33.69 -12.00 5.60
N CYS A 776 -33.67 -11.42 6.82
CA CYS A 776 -34.89 -11.24 7.61
C CYS A 776 -35.88 -10.25 6.95
N THR A 777 -37.18 -10.40 7.26
CA THR A 777 -38.29 -9.61 6.68
C THR A 777 -39.30 -9.20 7.73
N GLY A 778 -39.78 -7.94 7.71
CA GLY A 778 -40.74 -7.46 8.73
C GLY A 778 -40.10 -7.28 10.11
N GLY A 779 -40.87 -7.37 11.19
CA GLY A 779 -40.36 -7.09 12.54
C GLY A 779 -39.90 -5.63 12.70
N VAL A 780 -38.73 -5.38 13.29
CA VAL A 780 -38.26 -4.02 13.64
C VAL A 780 -37.66 -3.19 12.47
N VAL A 781 -37.85 -3.61 11.22
CA VAL A 781 -37.24 -2.98 10.02
C VAL A 781 -37.46 -1.46 9.96
N ASP A 782 -38.68 -0.98 10.17
CA ASP A 782 -39.03 0.45 10.01
C ASP A 782 -38.49 1.36 11.13
N LEU A 783 -38.03 0.75 12.23
CA LEU A 783 -37.37 1.45 13.32
C LEU A 783 -35.90 1.73 12.98
N TYR A 784 -35.19 0.73 12.47
CA TYR A 784 -33.74 0.77 12.27
C TYR A 784 -33.29 1.12 10.85
N MET A 785 -34.08 0.87 9.80
CA MET A 785 -33.70 1.21 8.42
C MET A 785 -33.53 2.71 8.20
N ALA A 786 -32.51 3.07 7.41
CA ALA A 786 -32.25 4.43 6.98
C ALA A 786 -33.45 5.01 6.22
N ARG A 787 -33.87 6.23 6.60
CA ARG A 787 -35.12 6.83 6.13
C ARG A 787 -34.87 7.71 4.91
N ARG A 788 -35.67 7.52 3.84
CA ARG A 788 -35.63 8.40 2.66
C ARG A 788 -35.93 9.84 3.07
N ARG A 789 -35.05 10.77 2.71
CA ARG A 789 -35.25 12.21 2.81
C ARG A 789 -34.90 12.88 1.48
N PRO A 790 -35.57 13.96 1.07
CA PRO A 790 -35.10 14.77 -0.05
C PRO A 790 -33.71 15.29 0.29
N CYS A 791 -32.81 15.29 -0.69
CA CYS A 791 -31.46 15.81 -0.48
C CYS A 791 -31.53 17.32 -0.31
N PRO A 792 -31.08 17.87 0.84
CA PRO A 792 -30.99 19.31 1.01
C PRO A 792 -29.98 19.84 0.01
N SER A 793 -30.30 20.96 -0.62
CA SER A 793 -29.29 21.76 -1.32
C SER A 793 -28.18 22.11 -0.33
N GLN A 794 -26.93 21.95 -0.76
CA GLN A 794 -25.74 22.14 0.06
C GLN A 794 -24.85 23.21 -0.57
N ALA A 795 -24.28 24.06 0.29
CA ALA A 795 -23.14 24.89 -0.09
C ALA A 795 -21.99 23.98 -0.56
N PRO A 796 -21.16 24.42 -1.53
CA PRO A 796 -19.98 23.68 -1.94
C PRO A 796 -19.04 23.49 -0.73
N LYS A 797 -18.46 22.30 -0.59
CA LYS A 797 -17.40 21.99 0.39
C LYS A 797 -16.46 20.91 -0.13
N GLY A 798 -15.23 20.93 0.36
CA GLY A 798 -14.21 19.95 -0.04
C GLY A 798 -13.89 20.09 -1.53
N LEU A 799 -13.62 21.34 -1.94
CA LEU A 799 -13.11 21.64 -3.27
C LEU A 799 -11.62 21.29 -3.30
N HIS A 800 -11.22 20.47 -4.26
CA HIS A 800 -9.83 20.10 -4.52
C HIS A 800 -9.43 20.62 -5.92
N LEU A 801 -8.20 21.11 -6.02
CA LEU A 801 -7.58 21.59 -7.26
C LEU A 801 -6.22 20.92 -7.40
N VAL A 802 -6.01 20.15 -8.47
CA VAL A 802 -4.76 19.43 -8.73
C VAL A 802 -4.36 19.53 -10.21
N THR A 803 -3.11 19.24 -10.53
CA THR A 803 -2.68 19.02 -11.91
C THR A 803 -2.84 17.55 -12.29
N SER A 804 -3.12 17.28 -13.56
CA SER A 804 -3.25 15.92 -14.12
C SER A 804 -2.01 15.03 -13.94
N GLU A 805 -0.81 15.61 -13.81
CA GLU A 805 0.44 14.88 -13.50
C GLU A 805 0.75 14.79 -12.00
N GLY A 806 -0.04 15.42 -11.13
CA GLY A 806 0.23 15.54 -9.69
C GLY A 806 1.43 16.46 -9.33
N LYS A 807 2.05 17.12 -10.32
CA LYS A 807 3.21 18.00 -10.14
C LYS A 807 2.81 19.45 -9.87
N LEU A 808 3.55 20.11 -8.99
CA LEU A 808 3.45 21.57 -8.74
C LEU A 808 4.46 22.40 -9.56
N THR A 809 5.10 21.78 -10.55
CA THR A 809 6.05 22.41 -11.47
C THR A 809 5.60 22.23 -12.91
N ALA A 810 5.84 23.25 -13.73
CA ALA A 810 5.56 23.24 -15.16
C ALA A 810 6.69 23.91 -15.95
N THR A 811 6.86 23.50 -17.20
CA THR A 811 7.73 24.17 -18.18
C THR A 811 6.97 25.27 -18.92
N LEU A 812 7.68 26.35 -19.23
CA LEU A 812 7.15 27.46 -20.03
C LEU A 812 6.55 26.97 -21.37
N GLY A 813 5.45 27.57 -21.81
CA GLY A 813 4.83 27.25 -23.11
C GLY A 813 4.16 25.86 -23.24
N HIS A 814 4.15 25.04 -22.18
CA HIS A 814 3.51 23.72 -22.20
C HIS A 814 2.07 23.77 -21.67
N ASN A 815 1.22 22.85 -22.14
CA ASN A 815 -0.17 22.71 -21.69
C ASN A 815 -0.23 22.08 -20.28
N VAL A 816 -0.59 22.87 -19.28
CA VAL A 816 -0.92 22.37 -17.94
C VAL A 816 -2.41 22.06 -17.89
N THR A 817 -2.78 20.80 -17.63
CA THR A 817 -4.19 20.41 -17.44
C THR A 817 -4.51 20.31 -15.95
N PHE A 818 -5.45 21.13 -15.49
CA PHE A 818 -5.95 21.20 -14.12
C PHE A 818 -7.24 20.41 -13.97
N LEU A 819 -7.36 19.67 -12.86
CA LEU A 819 -8.54 18.92 -12.48
C LEU A 819 -9.12 19.53 -11.21
N VAL A 820 -10.45 19.71 -11.17
CA VAL A 820 -11.17 20.28 -10.05
C VAL A 820 -12.24 19.30 -9.59
N PHE A 821 -12.22 18.95 -8.30
CA PHE A 821 -13.15 17.99 -7.71
C PHE A 821 -13.90 18.65 -6.55
N LEU A 822 -15.19 18.33 -6.39
CA LEU A 822 -16.02 18.87 -5.31
C LEU A 822 -16.65 17.72 -4.52
N GLU A 823 -16.26 17.53 -3.26
CA GLU A 823 -16.79 16.44 -2.42
C GLU A 823 -18.27 16.60 -2.08
N GLN A 824 -18.73 17.83 -1.82
CA GLN A 824 -20.10 18.13 -1.44
C GLN A 824 -20.59 19.39 -2.15
N GLY A 825 -21.80 19.35 -2.71
CA GLY A 825 -22.43 20.47 -3.39
C GLY A 825 -23.30 20.01 -4.55
N ASP A 826 -24.16 20.91 -5.06
CA ASP A 826 -24.98 20.61 -6.24
C ASP A 826 -24.18 20.90 -7.53
N GLY A 827 -23.56 19.87 -8.10
CA GLY A 827 -22.75 20.01 -9.32
C GLY A 827 -23.50 20.55 -10.55
N SER A 828 -24.84 20.60 -10.52
CA SER A 828 -25.67 21.20 -11.58
C SER A 828 -26.01 22.68 -11.34
N ARG A 829 -25.76 23.19 -10.13
CA ARG A 829 -26.12 24.55 -9.69
C ARG A 829 -24.97 25.29 -8.98
N THR A 830 -23.78 24.70 -8.97
CA THR A 830 -22.54 25.29 -8.47
C THR A 830 -21.69 25.72 -9.66
N SER A 831 -21.44 27.02 -9.80
CA SER A 831 -20.48 27.55 -10.76
C SER A 831 -19.06 27.41 -10.22
N ILE A 832 -18.13 26.99 -11.05
CA ILE A 832 -16.70 26.91 -10.73
C ILE A 832 -15.95 27.96 -11.55
N THR A 833 -15.32 28.90 -10.87
CA THR A 833 -14.35 29.84 -11.46
C THR A 833 -12.94 29.38 -11.15
N VAL A 834 -12.10 29.22 -12.16
CA VAL A 834 -10.66 28.99 -11.99
C VAL A 834 -9.89 30.20 -12.51
N ASP A 835 -9.20 30.89 -11.60
CA ASP A 835 -8.20 31.92 -11.89
C ASP A 835 -6.81 31.27 -11.92
N PHE A 836 -6.07 31.44 -13.00
CA PHE A 836 -4.75 30.85 -13.21
C PHE A 836 -3.62 31.64 -12.54
N GLY A 837 -3.91 32.79 -11.93
CA GLY A 837 -2.97 33.67 -11.26
C GLY A 837 -2.14 34.54 -12.21
N ASP A 838 -2.41 34.48 -13.52
CA ASP A 838 -1.73 35.25 -14.58
C ASP A 838 -2.61 36.35 -15.19
N GLY A 839 -3.84 36.52 -14.68
CA GLY A 839 -4.86 37.43 -15.20
C GLY A 839 -5.96 36.76 -16.02
N HIS A 840 -5.80 35.48 -16.39
CA HIS A 840 -6.88 34.70 -17.01
C HIS A 840 -7.69 33.97 -15.94
N ALA A 841 -9.02 34.17 -15.96
CA ALA A 841 -9.96 33.38 -15.18
C ALA A 841 -11.10 32.88 -16.08
N ILE A 842 -11.53 31.64 -15.85
CA ILE A 842 -12.61 30.99 -16.63
C ILE A 842 -13.68 30.47 -15.65
N THR A 843 -14.94 30.84 -15.89
CA THR A 843 -16.09 30.41 -15.09
C THR A 843 -16.94 29.41 -15.87
N TYR A 844 -17.16 28.25 -15.27
CA TYR A 844 -18.03 27.18 -15.75
C TYR A 844 -19.33 27.16 -14.93
N SER A 845 -20.46 26.93 -15.57
CA SER A 845 -21.80 26.98 -14.92
C SER A 845 -22.22 25.67 -14.26
N ASN A 846 -21.51 24.57 -14.52
CA ASN A 846 -21.72 23.26 -13.88
C ASN A 846 -20.36 22.54 -13.72
N VAL A 847 -20.34 21.47 -12.93
CA VAL A 847 -19.12 20.69 -12.66
C VAL A 847 -18.81 19.67 -13.76
N SER A 848 -19.82 19.18 -14.50
CA SER A 848 -19.60 18.18 -15.56
C SER A 848 -18.94 18.73 -16.82
N SER A 849 -18.94 20.05 -17.04
CA SER A 849 -18.23 20.68 -18.16
C SER A 849 -16.70 20.71 -18.01
N ILE A 850 -16.15 20.24 -16.88
CA ILE A 850 -14.71 20.21 -16.60
C ILE A 850 -14.16 18.81 -16.25
N GLU A 851 -14.91 17.74 -16.54
CA GLU A 851 -14.48 16.34 -16.28
C GLU A 851 -13.18 15.96 -17.03
N ASP A 852 -12.98 16.45 -18.25
CA ASP A 852 -11.73 16.27 -19.04
C ASP A 852 -10.56 17.16 -18.58
N GLY A 853 -10.80 18.06 -17.61
CA GLY A 853 -9.82 19.02 -17.10
C GLY A 853 -9.62 20.27 -17.96
N ILE A 854 -9.23 21.36 -17.30
CA ILE A 854 -9.05 22.67 -17.92
C ILE A 854 -7.59 22.86 -18.32
N LYS A 855 -7.33 23.18 -19.59
CA LYS A 855 -5.97 23.37 -20.13
C LYS A 855 -5.58 24.84 -20.16
N HIS A 856 -4.38 25.17 -19.68
CA HIS A 856 -3.80 26.51 -19.75
C HIS A 856 -2.32 26.48 -20.15
N ILE A 857 -1.82 27.57 -20.73
CA ILE A 857 -0.42 27.73 -21.14
C ILE A 857 0.14 29.03 -20.55
N TYR A 858 1.13 28.89 -19.67
CA TYR A 858 1.81 30.05 -19.07
C TYR A 858 2.88 30.63 -20.00
N LYS A 859 2.84 31.97 -20.13
CA LYS A 859 3.71 32.74 -21.04
C LYS A 859 4.97 33.32 -20.38
N ASN A 860 4.96 33.50 -19.07
CA ASN A 860 6.10 34.01 -18.29
C ASN A 860 6.53 32.98 -17.23
N VAL A 861 7.77 33.10 -16.76
CA VAL A 861 8.32 32.32 -15.64
C VAL A 861 7.89 32.95 -14.31
N GLY A 862 7.55 32.12 -13.32
CA GLY A 862 7.12 32.61 -12.01
C GLY A 862 6.37 31.58 -11.16
N ILE A 863 5.99 31.99 -9.95
CA ILE A 863 5.11 31.23 -9.06
C ILE A 863 3.69 31.78 -9.20
N TYR A 864 2.81 30.98 -9.77
CA TYR A 864 1.41 31.32 -10.01
C TYR A 864 0.52 30.73 -8.92
N ARG A 865 -0.34 31.57 -8.33
CA ARG A 865 -1.35 31.15 -7.36
C ARG A 865 -2.66 30.89 -8.09
N VAL A 866 -2.83 29.65 -8.54
CA VAL A 866 -4.07 29.16 -9.15
C VAL A 866 -5.12 29.04 -8.06
N THR A 867 -6.31 29.61 -8.27
CA THR A 867 -7.42 29.53 -7.30
C THR A 867 -8.69 29.06 -8.00
N ALA A 868 -9.22 27.92 -7.55
CA ALA A 868 -10.55 27.47 -7.93
C ALA A 868 -11.55 27.91 -6.84
N THR A 869 -12.64 28.54 -7.26
CA THR A 869 -13.74 28.99 -6.41
C THR A 869 -15.01 28.31 -6.89
N ALA A 870 -15.61 27.48 -6.05
CA ALA A 870 -16.93 26.90 -6.28
C ALA A 870 -17.96 27.74 -5.52
N GLU A 871 -19.01 28.21 -6.20
CA GLU A 871 -20.04 29.09 -5.62
C GLU A 871 -21.45 28.60 -5.98
N ASN A 872 -22.37 28.63 -5.02
CA ASN A 872 -23.80 28.50 -5.27
C ASN A 872 -24.63 29.35 -4.29
N SER A 873 -25.95 29.33 -4.41
CA SER A 873 -26.88 30.16 -3.63
C SER A 873 -26.91 29.90 -2.11
N LEU A 874 -26.04 29.04 -1.57
CA LEU A 874 -25.89 28.75 -0.15
C LEU A 874 -24.49 29.05 0.40
N GLY A 875 -23.52 29.39 -0.45
CA GLY A 875 -22.15 29.70 -0.05
C GLY A 875 -21.12 29.40 -1.14
N PHE A 876 -19.85 29.58 -0.78
CA PHE A 876 -18.70 29.32 -1.64
C PHE A 876 -17.62 28.55 -0.89
N GLU A 877 -16.73 27.89 -1.65
CA GLU A 877 -15.55 27.16 -1.17
C GLU A 877 -14.37 27.49 -2.10
N THR A 878 -13.16 27.60 -1.56
CA THR A 878 -11.96 27.97 -2.33
C THR A 878 -10.80 27.00 -2.14
N ALA A 879 -10.25 26.53 -3.27
CA ALA A 879 -9.05 25.70 -3.33
C ALA A 879 -7.91 26.50 -3.98
N VAL A 880 -6.71 26.40 -3.41
CA VAL A 880 -5.53 27.15 -3.84
C VAL A 880 -4.37 26.22 -4.13
N LEU A 881 -3.79 26.35 -5.32
CA LEU A 881 -2.61 25.61 -5.76
C LEU A 881 -1.53 26.60 -6.21
N PHE A 882 -0.31 26.42 -5.72
CA PHE A 882 0.85 27.19 -6.16
C PHE A 882 1.61 26.38 -7.23
N LEU A 883 1.63 26.88 -8.46
CA LEU A 883 2.35 26.28 -9.58
C LEU A 883 3.62 27.08 -9.86
N HIS A 884 4.77 26.41 -9.86
CA HIS A 884 6.05 27.02 -10.25
C HIS A 884 6.31 26.76 -11.74
N VAL A 885 6.12 27.79 -12.57
CA VAL A 885 6.44 27.77 -14.00
C VAL A 885 7.89 28.18 -14.18
N THR A 886 8.66 27.30 -14.81
CA THR A 886 10.12 27.41 -14.95
C THR A 886 10.55 27.36 -16.41
N CYS A 887 11.71 27.92 -16.72
CA CYS A 887 12.40 27.73 -17.99
C CYS A 887 13.69 26.94 -17.78
N GLN A 888 14.13 26.20 -18.80
CA GLN A 888 15.33 25.38 -18.71
C GLN A 888 16.58 26.26 -18.75
N LEU A 889 17.52 26.03 -17.82
CA LEU A 889 18.79 26.76 -17.76
C LEU A 889 19.79 26.17 -18.76
N GLU A 890 20.16 26.95 -19.78
CA GLU A 890 21.04 26.50 -20.87
C GLU A 890 22.52 26.71 -20.53
N TYR A 891 22.87 27.87 -19.98
CA TYR A 891 24.26 28.26 -19.73
C TYR A 891 24.40 29.25 -18.57
N ILE A 892 25.58 29.27 -17.92
CA ILE A 892 25.95 30.23 -16.88
C ILE A 892 27.38 30.74 -17.10
N HIS A 893 27.67 31.94 -16.61
CA HIS A 893 29.03 32.49 -16.61
C HIS A 893 29.38 33.15 -15.27
N LEU A 894 30.56 32.81 -14.73
CA LEU A 894 31.13 33.39 -13.53
C LEU A 894 31.94 34.67 -13.84
N SER A 895 31.33 35.81 -13.58
CA SER A 895 32.02 37.09 -13.52
C SER A 895 32.79 37.22 -12.20
N ALA A 896 34.05 37.62 -12.33
CA ALA A 896 35.04 37.73 -11.26
C ALA A 896 36.26 38.48 -11.81
N PRO A 897 36.99 39.26 -10.98
CA PRO A 897 38.25 39.89 -11.38
C PRO A 897 39.37 38.86 -11.58
N PHE A 898 40.37 39.22 -12.37
CA PHE A 898 41.53 38.36 -12.65
C PHE A 898 42.56 38.34 -11.50
N VAL A 899 42.74 39.49 -10.84
CA VAL A 899 43.64 39.69 -9.69
C VAL A 899 42.85 40.27 -8.51
N ALA A 900 43.16 39.82 -7.29
CA ALA A 900 42.53 40.26 -6.05
C ALA A 900 43.58 40.62 -4.98
N VAL A 901 43.22 41.57 -4.11
CA VAL A 901 44.07 41.95 -2.96
C VAL A 901 43.76 41.03 -1.78
N LYS A 902 44.78 40.47 -1.15
CA LYS A 902 44.68 39.64 0.07
C LYS A 902 43.86 40.37 1.15
N ASN A 903 42.96 39.64 1.82
CA ASN A 903 42.06 40.16 2.87
C ASN A 903 41.11 41.30 2.43
N LYS A 904 41.00 41.63 1.14
CA LYS A 904 40.00 42.57 0.61
C LYS A 904 38.79 41.79 0.07
N GLU A 905 37.61 42.37 0.22
CA GLU A 905 36.38 41.81 -0.35
C GLU A 905 36.39 41.88 -1.89
N VAL A 906 36.01 40.76 -2.50
CA VAL A 906 35.83 40.58 -3.94
C VAL A 906 34.39 40.19 -4.19
N ASN A 907 33.68 40.99 -4.99
CA ASN A 907 32.36 40.64 -5.47
C ASN A 907 32.48 39.69 -6.67
N LEU A 908 31.81 38.56 -6.59
CA LEU A 908 31.73 37.51 -7.60
C LEU A 908 30.27 37.42 -8.03
N THR A 909 29.98 37.43 -9.33
CA THR A 909 28.60 37.44 -9.83
C THR A 909 28.38 36.43 -10.94
N VAL A 910 27.22 35.78 -10.94
CA VAL A 910 26.83 34.80 -11.98
C VAL A 910 25.83 35.44 -12.94
N VAL A 911 26.13 35.32 -14.23
CA VAL A 911 25.19 35.65 -15.31
C VAL A 911 24.58 34.34 -15.81
N MET A 912 23.26 34.29 -16.00
CA MET A 912 22.53 33.10 -16.45
C MET A 912 21.87 33.36 -17.81
N TRP A 913 21.81 32.32 -18.64
CA TRP A 913 21.06 32.31 -19.90
C TRP A 913 20.13 31.08 -19.98
N PRO A 914 18.80 31.29 -20.17
CA PRO A 914 18.10 32.58 -20.08
C PRO A 914 18.16 33.18 -18.66
N SER A 915 18.02 34.50 -18.54
CA SER A 915 18.13 35.21 -17.24
C SER A 915 16.93 35.00 -16.32
N GLN A 916 15.80 34.52 -16.84
CA GLN A 916 14.58 34.20 -16.09
C GLN A 916 14.27 32.70 -16.19
N VAL A 917 14.84 31.90 -15.27
CA VAL A 917 14.62 30.44 -15.19
C VAL A 917 13.67 30.01 -14.07
N GLY A 918 13.53 30.82 -13.01
CA GLY A 918 12.64 30.57 -11.86
C GLY A 918 13.39 30.79 -10.54
N THR A 919 13.01 30.05 -9.49
CA THR A 919 13.84 29.95 -8.27
C THR A 919 15.15 29.24 -8.58
N VAL A 920 16.27 29.84 -8.18
CA VAL A 920 17.64 29.35 -8.39
C VAL A 920 18.39 29.27 -7.06
N THR A 921 19.26 28.27 -6.91
CA THR A 921 20.21 28.16 -5.80
C THR A 921 21.64 28.17 -6.34
N TYR A 922 22.48 29.03 -5.78
CA TYR A 922 23.90 29.16 -6.15
C TYR A 922 24.76 28.50 -5.07
N ILE A 923 25.67 27.61 -5.47
CA ILE A 923 26.52 26.82 -4.60
C ILE A 923 27.98 27.16 -4.95
N TRP A 924 28.64 27.87 -4.04
CA TRP A 924 29.95 28.47 -4.25
C TRP A 924 31.06 27.68 -3.53
N TRP A 925 32.04 27.23 -4.31
CA TRP A 925 33.20 26.48 -3.86
C TRP A 925 34.45 27.34 -3.95
N PHE A 926 35.12 27.52 -2.80
CA PHE A 926 36.33 28.32 -2.67
C PHE A 926 37.53 27.42 -2.37
N GLY A 927 38.43 27.27 -3.33
CA GLY A 927 39.58 26.37 -3.23
C GLY A 927 39.14 24.89 -3.15
N ASN A 928 39.67 24.17 -2.15
CA ASN A 928 39.42 22.74 -1.94
C ASN A 928 38.68 22.47 -0.62
N ASN A 929 37.74 23.35 -0.26
CA ASN A 929 36.90 23.20 0.93
C ASN A 929 35.76 22.20 0.65
N SER A 930 35.48 21.32 1.61
CA SER A 930 34.38 20.33 1.52
C SER A 930 32.99 20.92 1.75
N GLU A 931 32.91 22.13 2.31
CA GLU A 931 31.66 22.83 2.60
C GLU A 931 31.52 24.05 1.67
N PRO A 932 30.50 24.08 0.78
CA PRO A 932 30.24 25.23 -0.08
C PRO A 932 29.41 26.29 0.64
N ILE A 933 29.51 27.54 0.18
CA ILE A 933 28.61 28.63 0.58
C ILE A 933 27.38 28.58 -0.34
N ILE A 934 26.17 28.61 0.22
CA ILE A 934 24.92 28.57 -0.55
C ILE A 934 24.23 29.93 -0.49
N THR A 935 23.90 30.51 -1.66
CA THR A 935 23.16 31.78 -1.77
C THR A 935 21.93 31.64 -2.68
N LEU A 936 20.94 32.51 -2.46
CA LEU A 936 19.78 32.68 -3.36
C LEU A 936 19.96 33.84 -4.35
N GLU A 937 20.87 34.77 -4.03
CA GLU A 937 21.31 35.83 -4.94
C GLU A 937 22.52 35.34 -5.75
N GLY A 938 22.59 35.72 -7.02
CA GLY A 938 23.68 35.37 -7.93
C GLY A 938 24.99 36.13 -7.67
N SER A 939 25.10 36.83 -6.54
CA SER A 939 26.25 37.63 -6.13
C SER A 939 26.73 37.22 -4.74
N VAL A 940 28.04 37.06 -4.57
CA VAL A 940 28.66 36.83 -3.26
C VAL A 940 29.92 37.69 -3.08
N ALA A 941 30.10 38.26 -1.89
CA ALA A 941 31.34 38.90 -1.48
C ALA A 941 32.22 37.87 -0.73
N PHE A 942 33.49 37.74 -1.13
CA PHE A 942 34.43 36.82 -0.49
C PHE A 942 35.79 37.49 -0.25
N THR A 943 36.47 37.13 0.85
CA THR A 943 37.82 37.60 1.17
C THR A 943 38.82 36.46 1.04
N PHE A 944 39.89 36.65 0.27
CA PHE A 944 40.92 35.63 0.08
C PHE A 944 42.07 35.80 1.11
N PRO A 945 42.28 34.85 2.04
CA PRO A 945 43.28 34.99 3.11
C PRO A 945 44.69 34.50 2.73
N ARG A 946 44.81 33.74 1.63
CA ARG A 946 46.06 33.15 1.15
C ARG A 946 46.40 33.69 -0.23
N GLU A 947 47.65 34.09 -0.41
CA GLU A 947 48.20 34.49 -1.71
C GLU A 947 48.35 33.29 -2.66
N GLY A 948 48.47 33.60 -3.95
CA GLY A 948 48.59 32.63 -5.03
C GLY A 948 47.30 32.43 -5.81
N ILE A 949 47.30 31.42 -6.69
CA ILE A 949 46.17 31.11 -7.57
C ILE A 949 45.10 30.39 -6.76
N ASN A 950 43.97 31.08 -6.54
CA ASN A 950 42.79 30.51 -5.92
C ASN A 950 41.78 30.14 -7.02
N ILE A 951 41.09 29.01 -6.87
CA ILE A 951 40.02 28.57 -7.78
C ILE A 951 38.68 28.86 -7.11
N VAL A 952 37.80 29.57 -7.81
CA VAL A 952 36.38 29.68 -7.48
C VAL A 952 35.61 28.82 -8.47
N THR A 953 34.70 27.99 -7.97
CA THR A 953 33.73 27.26 -8.81
C THR A 953 32.33 27.59 -8.31
N VAL A 954 31.40 27.86 -9.22
CA VAL A 954 29.99 28.06 -8.89
C VAL A 954 29.13 27.03 -9.61
N GLN A 955 28.25 26.38 -8.86
CA GLN A 955 27.21 25.52 -9.38
C GLN A 955 25.86 26.22 -9.21
N VAL A 956 25.01 26.13 -10.23
CA VAL A 956 23.72 26.81 -10.30
C VAL A 956 22.65 25.76 -10.49
N VAL A 957 21.77 25.64 -9.50
CA VAL A 957 20.68 24.66 -9.48
C VAL A 957 19.37 25.37 -9.79
N ALA A 958 18.76 25.03 -10.92
CA ALA A 958 17.49 25.56 -11.39
C ALA A 958 16.53 24.38 -11.66
N GLY A 959 15.60 24.13 -10.74
CA GLY A 959 14.71 22.97 -10.78
C GLY A 959 15.51 21.65 -10.73
N SER A 960 15.46 20.88 -11.81
CA SER A 960 16.23 19.64 -12.01
C SER A 960 17.54 19.83 -12.79
N THR A 961 17.85 21.04 -13.27
CA THR A 961 19.09 21.32 -13.99
C THR A 961 20.17 21.85 -13.06
N ILE A 962 21.41 21.38 -13.28
CA ILE A 962 22.61 21.86 -12.57
C ILE A 962 23.62 22.27 -13.64
N GLN A 963 24.02 23.54 -13.62
CA GLN A 963 25.10 24.07 -14.46
C GLN A 963 26.30 24.45 -13.59
N GLN A 964 27.51 24.49 -14.17
CA GLN A 964 28.74 24.78 -13.43
C GLN A 964 29.74 25.60 -14.27
N ASP A 965 30.31 26.65 -13.68
CA ASP A 965 31.43 27.41 -14.23
C ASP A 965 32.54 27.58 -13.16
N ARG A 966 33.78 27.78 -13.59
CA ARG A 966 34.98 27.85 -12.73
C ARG A 966 35.96 28.92 -13.22
N LYS A 967 36.57 29.65 -12.28
CA LYS A 967 37.46 30.76 -12.59
C LYS A 967 38.64 30.82 -11.62
N THR A 968 39.82 31.08 -12.17
CA THR A 968 41.07 31.26 -11.42
C THR A 968 41.28 32.74 -11.10
N ILE A 969 41.59 33.05 -9.84
CA ILE A 969 41.88 34.41 -9.37
C ILE A 969 43.27 34.42 -8.74
N ALA A 970 44.14 35.32 -9.17
CA ALA A 970 45.46 35.52 -8.56
C ALA A 970 45.35 36.45 -7.35
N VAL A 971 45.77 36.00 -6.17
CA VAL A 971 45.65 36.76 -4.91
C VAL A 971 47.04 37.21 -4.44
N HIS A 972 47.19 38.51 -4.19
CA HIS A 972 48.47 39.14 -3.77
C HIS A 972 48.26 40.23 -2.71
N GLU A 973 49.25 40.51 -1.87
CA GLU A 973 49.20 41.61 -0.90
C GLU A 973 49.21 43.01 -1.54
N TYR A 974 49.97 43.17 -2.62
CA TYR A 974 50.06 44.43 -3.36
C TYR A 974 50.29 44.16 -4.85
N PHE A 975 49.74 45.00 -5.71
CA PHE A 975 50.05 45.08 -7.13
C PHE A 975 49.84 46.51 -7.64
N ARG A 976 50.50 46.87 -8.74
CA ARG A 976 50.14 48.05 -9.54
C ARG A 976 49.36 47.59 -10.77
N SER A 977 48.33 48.33 -11.17
CA SER A 977 47.60 48.04 -12.40
C SER A 977 47.46 49.27 -13.28
N HIS A 978 47.47 49.06 -14.60
CA HIS A 978 47.41 50.11 -15.60
C HIS A 978 46.59 49.64 -16.81
N LEU A 979 45.67 50.51 -17.25
CA LEU A 979 44.81 50.27 -18.41
C LEU A 979 45.57 50.49 -19.72
N LEU A 980 45.27 49.65 -20.71
CA LEU A 980 45.83 49.62 -22.05
C LEU A 980 44.72 49.85 -23.07
N ALA A 981 45.07 50.59 -24.12
CA ALA A 981 44.26 50.75 -25.31
C ALA A 981 45.03 50.25 -26.54
N PHE A 982 44.27 49.97 -27.61
CA PHE A 982 44.79 49.41 -28.86
C PHE A 982 44.43 50.31 -30.05
N SER A 983 45.17 50.16 -31.14
CA SER A 983 44.71 50.61 -32.46
C SER A 983 43.35 49.98 -32.80
N SER A 984 42.40 50.77 -33.32
CA SER A 984 41.03 50.35 -33.68
C SER A 984 40.94 49.09 -34.55
N ASN A 985 41.99 48.80 -35.31
CA ASN A 985 42.19 47.56 -36.07
C ASN A 985 41.91 46.26 -35.29
N LEU A 986 41.98 46.28 -33.95
CA LEU A 986 41.68 45.13 -33.10
C LEU A 986 40.18 44.90 -32.91
N ASP A 987 39.37 45.97 -32.85
CA ASP A 987 37.93 45.90 -32.57
C ASP A 987 37.17 45.20 -33.70
N ASP A 988 37.54 45.49 -34.95
CA ASP A 988 37.05 44.81 -36.17
C ASP A 988 37.28 43.28 -36.17
N HIS A 989 38.08 42.77 -35.22
CA HIS A 989 38.55 41.38 -35.16
C HIS A 989 38.36 40.75 -33.77
N ASN A 990 37.66 41.41 -32.84
CA ASN A 990 37.35 40.89 -31.51
C ASN A 990 36.05 40.06 -31.56
N PRO A 991 36.08 38.73 -31.35
CA PRO A 991 34.91 37.86 -31.40
C PRO A 991 34.13 37.79 -30.07
N ASP A 992 34.55 38.55 -29.04
CA ASP A 992 34.07 38.51 -27.65
C ASP A 992 34.21 37.14 -26.93
N VAL A 993 35.00 36.22 -27.50
CA VAL A 993 35.28 34.87 -26.97
C VAL A 993 36.36 34.90 -25.88
N ALA A 994 36.20 34.09 -24.83
CA ALA A 994 37.08 34.07 -23.67
C ALA A 994 38.50 33.52 -23.97
N GLU A 995 38.58 32.46 -24.76
CA GLU A 995 39.84 31.85 -25.21
C GLU A 995 40.65 32.82 -26.06
N TRP A 996 39.99 33.56 -26.97
CA TRP A 996 40.62 34.60 -27.77
C TRP A 996 41.21 35.71 -26.88
N ARG A 997 40.46 36.17 -25.87
CA ARG A 997 40.99 37.14 -24.88
C ARG A 997 42.22 36.60 -24.16
N GLN A 998 42.24 35.32 -23.75
CA GLN A 998 43.40 34.72 -23.08
C GLN A 998 44.63 34.63 -24.01
N ASP A 999 44.43 34.24 -25.27
CA ASP A 999 45.52 34.14 -26.25
C ASP A 999 46.09 35.53 -26.60
N VAL A 1000 45.24 36.52 -26.85
CA VAL A 1000 45.67 37.91 -27.08
C VAL A 1000 46.36 38.48 -25.83
N SER A 1001 45.87 38.20 -24.62
CA SER A 1001 46.55 38.56 -23.36
C SER A 1001 47.97 37.99 -23.28
N ARG A 1002 48.15 36.72 -23.72
CA ARG A 1002 49.46 36.05 -23.76
C ARG A 1002 50.40 36.69 -24.79
N VAL A 1003 49.88 37.06 -25.96
CA VAL A 1003 50.65 37.78 -27.00
C VAL A 1003 51.10 39.16 -26.50
N ILE A 1004 50.22 39.92 -25.85
CA ILE A 1004 50.56 41.23 -25.27
C ILE A 1004 51.62 41.08 -24.17
N LYS A 1005 51.42 40.16 -23.21
CA LYS A 1005 52.39 39.86 -22.15
C LYS A 1005 53.77 39.52 -22.73
N ASN A 1006 53.84 38.63 -23.72
CA ASN A 1006 55.09 38.23 -24.34
C ASN A 1006 55.78 39.40 -25.08
N SER A 1007 54.99 40.25 -25.77
CA SER A 1007 55.49 41.45 -26.46
C SER A 1007 56.05 42.47 -25.47
N MET A 1008 55.35 42.70 -24.35
CA MET A 1008 55.82 43.57 -23.27
C MET A 1008 57.13 43.06 -22.66
N VAL A 1009 57.20 41.78 -22.29
CA VAL A 1009 58.41 41.14 -21.73
C VAL A 1009 59.59 41.25 -22.70
N HIS A 1010 59.37 40.97 -23.99
CA HIS A 1010 60.41 41.07 -25.02
C HIS A 1010 60.95 42.51 -25.20
N VAL A 1011 60.10 43.53 -25.12
CA VAL A 1011 60.50 44.93 -25.29
C VAL A 1011 61.15 45.51 -24.02
N THR A 1012 60.70 45.10 -22.84
CA THR A 1012 61.07 45.73 -21.56
C THR A 1012 62.13 44.97 -20.76
N GLY A 1013 62.34 43.68 -21.04
CA GLY A 1013 63.23 42.82 -20.25
C GLY A 1013 62.72 42.48 -18.83
N VAL A 1014 61.48 42.88 -18.48
CA VAL A 1014 60.86 42.58 -17.18
C VAL A 1014 60.60 41.08 -17.06
N ASN A 1015 60.89 40.50 -15.88
CA ASN A 1015 60.63 39.09 -15.58
C ASN A 1015 59.17 38.72 -15.90
N PRO A 1016 58.89 37.70 -16.73
CA PRO A 1016 57.52 37.30 -17.06
C PRO A 1016 56.68 36.90 -15.84
N GLU A 1017 57.28 36.51 -14.70
CA GLU A 1017 56.52 36.24 -13.48
C GLU A 1017 56.00 37.50 -12.78
N HIS A 1018 56.60 38.67 -13.05
CA HIS A 1018 56.21 39.95 -12.43
C HIS A 1018 55.13 40.70 -13.23
N LEU A 1019 54.71 40.17 -14.38
CA LEU A 1019 53.73 40.81 -15.28
C LEU A 1019 52.55 39.87 -15.57
N LEU A 1020 51.34 40.27 -15.20
CA LEU A 1020 50.10 39.69 -15.70
C LEU A 1020 49.45 40.67 -16.68
N VAL A 1021 48.71 40.16 -17.67
CA VAL A 1021 47.90 40.94 -18.61
C VAL A 1021 46.56 40.24 -18.77
N THR A 1022 45.46 41.00 -18.80
CA THR A 1022 44.14 40.50 -19.19
C THR A 1022 43.50 41.46 -20.20
N VAL A 1023 42.99 40.93 -21.31
CA VAL A 1023 42.04 41.65 -22.18
C VAL A 1023 40.67 41.65 -21.49
N LEU A 1024 40.01 42.80 -21.49
CA LEU A 1024 38.68 43.01 -20.90
C LEU A 1024 37.58 42.64 -21.93
N PRO A 1025 36.39 42.20 -21.49
CA PRO A 1025 35.26 41.96 -22.38
C PRO A 1025 34.63 43.29 -22.87
N GLY A 1026 33.96 43.25 -24.02
CA GLY A 1026 33.29 44.40 -24.62
C GLY A 1026 34.12 45.18 -25.65
N LEU A 1027 33.52 46.28 -26.14
CA LEU A 1027 34.08 47.19 -27.16
C LEU A 1027 33.95 48.66 -26.70
N PRO A 1028 34.93 49.54 -26.98
CA PRO A 1028 36.21 49.26 -27.65
C PRO A 1028 37.08 48.32 -26.80
N THR A 1029 37.91 47.52 -27.46
CA THR A 1029 38.74 46.52 -26.78
C THR A 1029 39.75 47.25 -25.89
N ALA A 1030 39.80 46.84 -24.62
CA ALA A 1030 40.74 47.35 -23.64
C ALA A 1030 41.42 46.16 -22.94
N ALA A 1031 42.58 46.42 -22.32
CA ALA A 1031 43.26 45.44 -21.49
C ALA A 1031 43.80 46.11 -20.23
N GLU A 1032 44.12 45.32 -19.22
CA GLU A 1032 44.80 45.80 -18.02
C GLU A 1032 46.05 44.93 -17.79
N PHE A 1033 47.17 45.56 -17.46
CA PHE A 1033 48.35 44.84 -16.97
C PHE A 1033 48.53 45.08 -15.48
N PHE A 1034 48.98 44.03 -14.79
CA PHE A 1034 49.25 44.03 -13.35
C PHE A 1034 50.72 43.72 -13.14
N LEU A 1035 51.42 44.61 -12.42
CA LEU A 1035 52.78 44.41 -11.95
C LEU A 1035 52.76 43.84 -10.53
N LEU A 1036 53.38 42.67 -10.37
CA LEU A 1036 53.47 41.92 -9.13
C LEU A 1036 54.84 42.15 -8.45
N PRO A 1037 54.89 42.21 -7.11
CA PRO A 1037 56.14 42.29 -6.35
C PRO A 1037 56.95 40.99 -6.47
N ASP A 1038 58.27 41.14 -6.33
CA ASP A 1038 59.21 40.02 -6.28
C ASP A 1038 59.07 39.22 -4.98
N LYS A 1039 59.03 37.90 -5.08
CA LYS A 1039 58.84 36.98 -3.94
C LYS A 1039 60.09 36.80 -3.09
N GLU A 1040 61.29 37.06 -3.62
CA GLU A 1040 62.54 36.88 -2.86
C GLU A 1040 62.86 38.06 -1.92
N LEU A 1041 62.10 39.16 -2.00
CA LEU A 1041 62.29 40.36 -1.19
C LEU A 1041 61.30 40.51 -0.02
N THR A 1042 60.43 39.52 0.20
CA THR A 1042 59.23 39.62 1.06
C THR A 1042 59.46 39.47 2.57
N GLU A 1043 60.65 39.78 3.10
CA GLU A 1043 60.88 39.92 4.55
C GLU A 1043 61.15 41.38 4.96
N GLY A 1044 60.06 42.13 5.16
CA GLY A 1044 60.02 43.19 6.19
C GLY A 1044 60.21 44.67 5.76
N LYS A 1045 60.23 45.04 4.47
CA LYS A 1045 60.36 46.46 4.04
C LYS A 1045 59.49 46.87 2.85
N ALA A 1046 58.20 47.12 3.11
CA ALA A 1046 57.21 47.53 2.09
C ALA A 1046 57.62 48.74 1.23
N ASP A 1047 58.27 49.76 1.81
CA ASP A 1047 58.68 50.98 1.09
C ASP A 1047 59.73 50.75 -0.01
N LYS A 1048 60.46 49.62 0.06
CA LYS A 1048 61.38 49.22 -1.02
C LYS A 1048 60.64 48.54 -2.17
N THR A 1049 59.60 47.77 -1.86
CA THR A 1049 58.84 47.02 -2.87
C THR A 1049 57.97 47.95 -3.71
N THR A 1050 57.39 49.00 -3.12
CA THR A 1050 56.66 50.04 -3.85
C THR A 1050 57.56 50.81 -4.79
N THR A 1051 58.72 51.29 -4.32
CA THR A 1051 59.68 52.06 -5.14
C THR A 1051 60.29 51.23 -6.29
N GLN A 1052 60.48 49.92 -6.10
CA GLN A 1052 60.85 49.01 -7.20
C GLN A 1052 59.72 48.84 -8.23
N LEU A 1053 58.46 48.71 -7.78
CA LEU A 1053 57.30 48.61 -8.67
C LEU A 1053 57.02 49.91 -9.45
N ASP A 1054 57.29 51.08 -8.85
CA ASP A 1054 57.24 52.37 -9.55
C ASP A 1054 58.29 52.44 -10.68
N GLN A 1055 59.54 52.02 -10.43
CA GLN A 1055 60.58 51.97 -11.46
C GLN A 1055 60.24 51.02 -12.61
N ILE A 1056 59.67 49.84 -12.31
CA ILE A 1056 59.21 48.89 -13.34
C ILE A 1056 57.98 49.44 -14.09
N SER A 1057 57.06 50.12 -13.40
CA SER A 1057 55.92 50.79 -14.02
C SER A 1057 56.35 51.86 -15.00
N GLU A 1058 57.25 52.78 -14.61
CA GLU A 1058 57.79 53.80 -15.51
C GLU A 1058 58.51 53.19 -16.72
N LEU A 1059 59.26 52.09 -16.55
CA LEU A 1059 59.93 51.40 -17.65
C LEU A 1059 58.93 50.83 -18.67
N VAL A 1060 57.89 50.13 -18.20
CA VAL A 1060 56.84 49.55 -19.05
C VAL A 1060 55.98 50.64 -19.72
N LEU A 1061 55.62 51.69 -18.98
CA LEU A 1061 54.86 52.82 -19.51
C LEU A 1061 55.65 53.62 -20.56
N ASN A 1062 56.97 53.78 -20.38
CA ASN A 1062 57.81 54.43 -21.39
C ASN A 1062 57.86 53.62 -22.70
N ALA A 1063 57.98 52.29 -22.64
CA ALA A 1063 57.94 51.43 -23.82
C ALA A 1063 56.58 51.49 -24.55
N LEU A 1064 55.48 51.51 -23.80
CA LEU A 1064 54.12 51.68 -24.33
C LEU A 1064 53.92 53.06 -24.98
N ASN A 1065 54.33 54.14 -24.32
CA ASN A 1065 54.18 55.51 -24.83
C ASN A 1065 55.08 55.79 -26.06
N GLN A 1066 56.15 55.01 -26.24
CA GLN A 1066 56.99 55.02 -27.44
C GLN A 1066 56.47 54.08 -28.56
N ASN A 1067 55.27 53.50 -28.40
CA ASN A 1067 54.63 52.55 -29.33
C ASN A 1067 55.49 51.31 -29.67
N GLN A 1068 56.39 50.90 -28.77
CA GLN A 1068 57.30 49.78 -29.02
C GLN A 1068 56.61 48.41 -28.85
N VAL A 1069 55.52 48.36 -28.07
CA VAL A 1069 54.72 47.15 -27.87
C VAL A 1069 53.71 47.01 -29.00
N GLN A 1070 53.99 46.10 -29.93
CA GLN A 1070 53.18 45.87 -31.12
C GLN A 1070 53.18 44.39 -31.51
N PHE A 1071 52.10 43.92 -32.12
CA PHE A 1071 51.99 42.54 -32.62
C PHE A 1071 51.21 42.48 -33.94
N THR A 1072 51.44 41.43 -34.72
CA THR A 1072 50.72 41.17 -35.98
C THR A 1072 49.59 40.18 -35.71
N LEU A 1073 48.34 40.62 -35.84
CA LEU A 1073 47.16 39.76 -35.61
C LEU A 1073 46.92 38.80 -36.78
N ARG A 1074 47.12 39.29 -38.01
CA ARG A 1074 47.15 38.52 -39.26
C ARG A 1074 48.04 39.25 -40.27
N PRO A 1075 48.49 38.61 -41.38
CA PRO A 1075 49.24 39.31 -42.42
C PRO A 1075 48.55 40.60 -42.87
N GLY A 1076 49.27 41.72 -42.83
CA GLY A 1076 48.75 43.05 -43.15
C GLY A 1076 47.96 43.78 -42.04
N VAL A 1077 47.72 43.15 -40.87
CA VAL A 1077 47.08 43.80 -39.71
C VAL A 1077 48.03 43.82 -38.52
N GLN A 1078 48.56 45.02 -38.25
CA GLN A 1078 49.45 45.32 -37.13
C GLN A 1078 48.65 46.07 -36.05
N ILE A 1079 48.80 45.62 -34.81
CA ILE A 1079 48.16 46.18 -33.62
C ILE A 1079 49.24 46.84 -32.77
N THR A 1080 49.06 48.12 -32.46
CA THR A 1080 49.89 48.82 -31.45
C THR A 1080 49.17 48.82 -30.11
N VAL A 1081 49.93 48.65 -29.03
CA VAL A 1081 49.45 48.69 -27.64
C VAL A 1081 50.05 49.92 -26.97
N TYR A 1082 49.21 50.75 -26.35
CA TYR A 1082 49.64 51.96 -25.65
C TYR A 1082 48.92 52.11 -24.31
N ALA A 1083 49.51 52.88 -23.39
CA ALA A 1083 48.91 53.14 -22.09
C ALA A 1083 47.69 54.06 -22.24
N ALA A 1084 46.57 53.73 -21.60
CA ALA A 1084 45.40 54.58 -21.59
C ALA A 1084 45.57 55.69 -20.55
N HIS A 1085 45.72 56.94 -20.99
CA HIS A 1085 45.66 58.08 -20.09
C HIS A 1085 44.23 58.25 -19.52
N LEU A 1086 44.14 58.50 -18.22
CA LEU A 1086 42.89 58.56 -17.45
C LEU A 1086 41.99 59.74 -17.84
N SER A 1087 41.22 59.60 -18.93
CA SER A 1087 39.97 60.31 -19.11
C SER A 1087 38.95 59.80 -18.09
N ALA A 1088 38.46 60.67 -17.21
CA ALA A 1088 37.65 60.28 -16.05
C ALA A 1088 36.23 59.81 -16.42
N ALA A 1089 36.09 58.52 -16.74
CA ALA A 1089 34.83 57.79 -16.82
C ALA A 1089 35.02 56.37 -16.28
N PRO A 1090 34.18 55.88 -15.34
CA PRO A 1090 34.28 54.51 -14.82
C PRO A 1090 33.71 53.51 -15.84
N LEU A 1091 34.59 52.76 -16.50
CA LEU A 1091 34.24 51.69 -17.44
C LEU A 1091 33.90 50.36 -16.73
N VAL A 1092 32.87 50.35 -15.88
CA VAL A 1092 31.96 49.20 -15.66
C VAL A 1092 30.65 49.74 -15.06
N ASP A 1093 29.59 49.86 -15.87
CA ASP A 1093 28.23 49.54 -15.42
C ASP A 1093 27.28 49.30 -16.61
N THR A 1094 27.31 48.09 -17.17
CA THR A 1094 26.35 47.64 -18.20
C THR A 1094 25.18 46.89 -17.57
N SER A 1095 24.60 47.44 -16.50
CA SER A 1095 23.46 46.84 -15.78
C SER A 1095 22.18 47.69 -15.71
N GLU A 1096 22.14 48.88 -16.32
CA GLU A 1096 20.87 49.60 -16.54
C GLU A 1096 20.26 49.32 -17.92
N ASN A 1097 19.18 48.52 -17.94
CA ASN A 1097 18.21 48.55 -19.04
C ASN A 1097 17.53 49.94 -19.06
N HIS A 1098 18.00 50.84 -19.92
CA HIS A 1098 17.42 52.19 -20.05
C HIS A 1098 15.92 52.12 -20.33
N SER A 1099 15.11 52.52 -19.36
CA SER A 1099 13.66 52.56 -19.50
C SER A 1099 13.25 53.67 -20.47
N GLY A 1100 12.96 53.29 -21.72
CA GLY A 1100 12.50 54.21 -22.77
C GLY A 1100 11.27 55.02 -22.39
N SER A 1101 10.50 54.57 -21.39
CA SER A 1101 9.41 55.29 -20.73
C SER A 1101 9.79 56.68 -20.23
N ALA A 1102 11.01 56.90 -19.69
CA ALA A 1102 11.39 58.21 -19.17
C ALA A 1102 11.54 59.25 -20.30
N MET A 1103 12.19 58.86 -21.40
CA MET A 1103 12.38 59.72 -22.57
C MET A 1103 11.08 59.87 -23.38
N LEU A 1104 10.25 58.83 -23.46
CA LEU A 1104 8.90 58.88 -24.03
C LEU A 1104 7.93 59.74 -23.19
N MET A 1105 8.07 59.77 -21.85
CA MET A 1105 7.31 60.69 -20.98
C MET A 1105 7.74 62.14 -21.17
N LEU A 1106 9.05 62.41 -21.31
CA LEU A 1106 9.52 63.75 -21.65
C LEU A 1106 9.03 64.19 -23.03
N LEU A 1107 9.11 63.32 -24.04
CA LEU A 1107 8.56 63.57 -25.38
C LEU A 1107 7.04 63.75 -25.35
N SER A 1108 6.28 62.95 -24.61
CA SER A 1108 4.82 63.09 -24.53
C SER A 1108 4.40 64.34 -23.77
N VAL A 1109 5.13 64.76 -22.73
CA VAL A 1109 4.90 66.05 -22.05
C VAL A 1109 5.24 67.24 -22.97
N VAL A 1110 6.29 67.16 -23.77
CA VAL A 1110 6.63 68.20 -24.76
C VAL A 1110 5.60 68.25 -25.88
N VAL A 1111 5.15 67.11 -26.41
CA VAL A 1111 4.11 67.03 -27.45
C VAL A 1111 2.75 67.50 -26.91
N LEU A 1112 2.39 67.15 -25.68
CA LEU A 1112 1.17 67.63 -25.03
C LEU A 1112 1.25 69.13 -24.73
N GLY A 1113 2.42 69.64 -24.33
CA GLY A 1113 2.68 71.07 -24.17
C GLY A 1113 2.55 71.85 -25.49
N LEU A 1114 3.08 71.31 -26.59
CA LEU A 1114 2.91 71.86 -27.93
C LEU A 1114 1.46 71.80 -28.41
N ALA A 1115 0.74 70.71 -28.15
CA ALA A 1115 -0.69 70.58 -28.46
C ALA A 1115 -1.53 71.61 -27.69
N VAL A 1116 -1.28 71.76 -26.37
CA VAL A 1116 -1.93 72.77 -25.53
C VAL A 1116 -1.59 74.20 -26.01
N PHE A 1117 -0.35 74.46 -26.41
CA PHE A 1117 0.07 75.76 -26.97
C PHE A 1117 -0.60 76.07 -28.31
N LEU A 1118 -0.73 75.08 -29.20
CA LEU A 1118 -1.43 75.21 -30.48
C LEU A 1118 -2.93 75.43 -30.27
N VAL A 1119 -3.58 74.67 -29.39
CA VAL A 1119 -4.99 74.86 -29.00
C VAL A 1119 -5.18 76.25 -28.38
N TYR A 1120 -4.28 76.69 -27.49
CA TYR A 1120 -4.31 78.02 -26.88
C TYR A 1120 -4.21 79.14 -27.93
N LYS A 1121 -3.33 79.00 -28.93
CA LYS A 1121 -3.25 79.94 -30.06
C LYS A 1121 -4.50 79.96 -30.93
N PHE A 1122 -5.10 78.80 -31.24
CA PHE A 1122 -6.29 78.73 -32.09
C PHE A 1122 -7.59 79.15 -31.39
N LYS A 1123 -7.69 79.05 -30.06
CA LYS A 1123 -8.94 79.39 -29.32
C LYS A 1123 -9.28 80.89 -29.22
N ARG A 1124 -8.48 81.79 -29.81
CA ARG A 1124 -8.72 83.25 -29.81
C ARG A 1124 -9.23 83.81 -31.14
N LYS A 1125 -10.32 83.24 -31.71
CA LYS A 1125 -11.18 83.87 -32.74
C LYS A 1125 -12.63 83.31 -32.72
N ILE A 1126 -13.46 83.83 -31.80
CA ILE A 1126 -14.82 84.42 -32.01
C ILE A 1126 -15.81 83.71 -32.98
N PRO A 1127 -17.11 83.45 -32.64
CA PRO A 1127 -17.79 83.30 -31.33
C PRO A 1127 -18.98 82.27 -31.25
N GLY A 1128 -19.48 81.99 -30.03
CA GLY A 1128 -20.88 81.56 -29.76
C GLY A 1128 -21.28 80.08 -30.01
N LEU A 1129 -22.44 79.58 -29.54
CA LEU A 1129 -23.37 80.09 -28.50
C LEU A 1129 -24.39 78.99 -28.03
N HIS A 1130 -24.44 78.67 -26.71
CA HIS A 1130 -25.58 78.00 -25.99
C HIS A 1130 -25.99 76.56 -26.44
N LEU A 1131 -26.81 75.72 -25.73
CA LEU A 1131 -27.44 75.72 -24.39
C LEU A 1131 -27.78 74.27 -23.93
N TYR A 1132 -27.86 73.99 -22.60
CA TYR A 1132 -28.71 72.99 -21.86
C TYR A 1132 -28.89 71.52 -22.38
N ALA A 1133 -29.40 70.52 -21.63
CA ALA A 1133 -29.62 70.27 -20.19
C ALA A 1133 -29.67 68.72 -19.98
N ALA A 1134 -29.93 68.23 -18.77
CA ALA A 1134 -30.10 66.80 -18.45
C ALA A 1134 -31.56 66.45 -18.14
N MET A 1135 -32.00 65.18 -18.36
CA MET A 1135 -32.79 64.35 -17.39
C MET A 1135 -33.40 63.04 -17.97
N GLN A 1136 -33.38 62.00 -17.13
CA GLN A 1136 -34.42 60.96 -16.87
C GLN A 1136 -34.70 59.75 -17.79
N ASN A 1137 -35.38 58.78 -17.13
CA ASN A 1137 -35.92 57.46 -17.53
C ASN A 1137 -37.08 57.58 -18.57
N GLU A 1138 -37.77 56.54 -19.07
CA GLU A 1138 -38.13 55.23 -18.47
C GLU A 1138 -38.51 54.12 -19.50
N LYS A 1139 -39.13 53.03 -19.02
CA LYS A 1139 -39.48 51.79 -19.75
C LYS A 1139 -40.80 51.90 -20.53
N GLU A 1140 -41.01 50.96 -21.45
CA GLU A 1140 -42.35 50.40 -21.78
C GLU A 1140 -42.34 48.85 -21.71
N GLN A 1141 -43.53 48.24 -21.60
CA GLN A 1141 -43.75 46.79 -21.46
C GLN A 1141 -45.23 46.44 -21.83
N GLU A 1142 -45.55 45.15 -22.02
CA GLU A 1142 -46.91 44.55 -22.04
C GLU A 1142 -47.74 44.69 -23.37
N MET A 1143 -48.69 43.81 -23.76
CA MET A 1143 -49.14 42.51 -23.21
C MET A 1143 -49.84 41.57 -24.26
N ILE A 1144 -49.54 40.26 -24.21
CA ILE A 1144 -50.46 39.07 -24.14
C ILE A 1144 -51.86 39.07 -24.83
N ARG A 1145 -52.20 38.03 -25.66
CA ARG A 1145 -53.11 36.87 -25.35
C ARG A 1145 -53.38 35.85 -26.50
N SER A 1146 -53.76 34.61 -26.14
CA SER A 1146 -54.22 33.46 -26.98
C SER A 1146 -55.77 33.30 -26.93
N PRO A 1147 -56.52 32.25 -27.45
CA PRO A 1147 -56.16 30.80 -27.61
C PRO A 1147 -56.83 29.92 -28.74
N ALA A 1148 -56.40 28.63 -28.82
CA ALA A 1148 -57.15 27.36 -29.06
C ALA A 1148 -57.94 27.01 -30.37
N SER A 1149 -57.41 26.07 -31.18
CA SER A 1149 -57.90 24.70 -31.58
C SER A 1149 -59.40 24.42 -31.90
N PRO A 1150 -59.81 23.45 -32.80
CA PRO A 1150 -59.22 22.08 -32.92
C PRO A 1150 -59.26 21.31 -34.30
N THR A 1151 -58.50 20.19 -34.39
CA THR A 1151 -58.67 18.92 -35.21
C THR A 1151 -59.00 18.96 -36.73
N GLU A 1152 -58.66 17.98 -37.60
CA GLU A 1152 -58.32 16.55 -37.41
C GLU A 1152 -57.46 15.96 -38.58
N SER A 1153 -57.01 14.70 -38.43
CA SER A 1153 -56.52 13.72 -39.44
C SER A 1153 -55.02 13.67 -39.83
N GLU A 1154 -54.58 12.44 -40.14
CA GLU A 1154 -53.21 11.89 -40.34
C GLU A 1154 -53.28 10.88 -41.55
N PRO A 1155 -52.30 10.01 -41.94
CA PRO A 1155 -51.01 9.64 -41.31
C PRO A 1155 -49.77 9.50 -42.24
N SER A 1156 -48.65 9.07 -41.61
CA SER A 1156 -47.68 8.04 -42.07
C SER A 1156 -46.26 8.40 -42.57
N SER A 1157 -45.29 7.95 -41.77
CA SER A 1157 -43.94 7.43 -42.09
C SER A 1157 -42.91 8.26 -42.88
N SER A 1158 -41.68 8.31 -42.32
CA SER A 1158 -40.44 8.57 -43.09
C SER A 1158 -39.29 7.72 -42.54
N SER A 1159 -38.38 7.28 -43.42
CA SER A 1159 -37.20 6.48 -43.07
C SER A 1159 -36.07 6.68 -44.09
N GLN A 1160 -34.83 6.81 -43.61
CA GLN A 1160 -33.55 6.73 -44.34
C GLN A 1160 -33.29 7.70 -45.53
N ARG A 1161 -32.25 8.52 -45.37
CA ARG A 1161 -31.16 8.84 -46.33
C ARG A 1161 -30.12 9.69 -45.57
N GLU A 1162 -28.84 9.33 -45.47
CA GLU A 1162 -27.76 9.26 -46.49
C GLU A 1162 -27.07 10.61 -46.78
N LEU A 1163 -25.77 10.52 -47.08
CA LEU A 1163 -24.74 11.56 -47.29
C LEU A 1163 -24.90 12.32 -48.65
N PRO A 1164 -24.03 13.27 -49.12
CA PRO A 1164 -22.63 13.59 -48.70
C PRO A 1164 -22.17 15.09 -48.70
N THR A 1165 -20.86 15.27 -48.45
CA THR A 1165 -19.89 16.25 -49.06
C THR A 1165 -19.73 17.71 -48.56
N SER A 1166 -18.49 18.18 -48.70
CA SER A 1166 -17.91 19.52 -48.43
C SER A 1166 -17.89 20.43 -49.68
N PRO A 1167 -17.46 21.71 -49.56
CA PRO A 1167 -16.07 22.06 -49.90
C PRO A 1167 -15.42 23.17 -49.02
N GLU A 1168 -14.34 23.79 -49.50
CA GLU A 1168 -13.31 24.59 -48.81
C GLU A 1168 -13.64 26.09 -48.57
N SER A 1169 -12.81 26.77 -47.75
CA SER A 1169 -12.49 28.20 -47.88
C SER A 1169 -11.09 28.54 -47.34
N LEU A 1170 -10.39 29.50 -47.96
CA LEU A 1170 -8.95 29.78 -47.80
C LEU A 1170 -8.54 30.55 -46.51
N ASP A 1171 -7.22 30.53 -46.26
CA ASP A 1171 -6.47 31.25 -45.21
C ASP A 1171 -6.41 32.78 -45.37
N THR A 1172 -6.11 33.46 -44.26
CA THR A 1172 -5.41 34.77 -44.24
C THR A 1172 -4.48 34.85 -43.03
N ASP A 1173 -3.19 35.11 -43.24
CA ASP A 1173 -2.16 35.21 -42.19
C ASP A 1173 -2.34 36.42 -41.25
N PHE A 1174 -1.86 36.28 -40.00
CA PHE A 1174 -1.38 37.40 -39.19
C PHE A 1174 -0.12 36.99 -38.39
N ASN A 1175 1.01 37.65 -38.68
CA ASN A 1175 2.30 37.41 -38.02
C ASN A 1175 2.31 37.88 -36.57
N ILE A 1176 2.79 37.03 -35.65
CA ILE A 1176 3.32 37.42 -34.34
C ILE A 1176 4.63 36.64 -34.11
N ASN A 1177 5.74 37.35 -33.91
CA ASN A 1177 7.04 36.72 -33.68
C ASN A 1177 7.10 36.06 -32.29
N THR A 1178 7.29 34.74 -32.25
CA THR A 1178 7.62 33.98 -31.04
C THR A 1178 9.10 33.60 -31.02
N ILE A 1179 9.76 33.75 -29.87
CA ILE A 1179 11.11 33.21 -29.67
C ILE A 1179 10.96 31.71 -29.38
N GLU A 1180 11.45 30.85 -30.27
CA GLU A 1180 11.38 29.39 -30.11
C GLU A 1180 12.56 28.84 -29.32
N CYS A 1181 12.30 27.97 -28.34
CA CYS A 1181 13.30 27.07 -27.78
C CYS A 1181 13.33 25.78 -28.61
N ILE A 1182 14.46 25.49 -29.27
CA ILE A 1182 14.56 24.44 -30.30
C ILE A 1182 14.84 23.06 -29.69
N LYS A 1183 14.23 22.01 -30.25
CA LYS A 1183 14.41 20.62 -29.82
C LYS A 1183 15.78 20.04 -30.21
N PRO A 1184 16.46 19.27 -29.35
CA PRO A 1184 17.68 18.55 -29.72
C PRO A 1184 17.40 17.33 -30.61
N HIS A 1185 18.38 16.95 -31.43
CA HIS A 1185 18.37 15.72 -32.23
C HIS A 1185 19.56 14.80 -31.86
N PRO A 1186 19.43 13.47 -31.97
CA PRO A 1186 20.33 12.54 -31.27
C PRO A 1186 21.50 12.03 -32.12
N ARG A 1187 22.66 11.79 -31.47
CA ARG A 1187 23.52 10.58 -31.60
C ARG A 1187 24.95 10.79 -31.04
N VAL A 1188 25.30 10.06 -29.99
CA VAL A 1188 26.63 9.44 -29.81
C VAL A 1188 26.40 8.05 -29.17
N ARG A 1189 27.21 7.05 -29.54
CA ARG A 1189 27.30 5.74 -28.83
C ARG A 1189 28.59 5.70 -28.03
N ILE A 1190 28.56 5.23 -26.78
CA ILE A 1190 29.76 4.78 -26.05
C ILE A 1190 29.45 3.43 -25.36
N SER A 1191 30.53 2.68 -25.13
CA SER A 1191 30.69 1.27 -24.76
C SER A 1191 29.90 0.72 -23.55
N THR A 1192 29.79 -0.63 -23.53
CA THR A 1192 29.69 -1.51 -22.35
C THR A 1192 30.93 -1.37 -21.44
N GLU A 1193 31.02 -1.87 -20.20
CA GLU A 1193 30.41 -3.01 -19.50
C GLU A 1193 30.20 -2.72 -17.99
N PRO A 1194 29.38 -3.49 -17.24
CA PRO A 1194 29.30 -3.43 -15.78
C PRO A 1194 30.15 -4.53 -15.07
N PRO A 1195 30.72 -4.27 -13.88
CA PRO A 1195 31.35 -5.29 -13.04
C PRO A 1195 30.34 -6.18 -12.29
N VAL A 1196 30.84 -7.27 -11.69
CA VAL A 1196 30.07 -8.45 -11.25
C VAL A 1196 29.74 -8.47 -9.74
N TYR A 1197 28.62 -9.12 -9.41
CA TYR A 1197 28.10 -9.60 -8.11
C TYR A 1197 29.10 -9.86 -6.96
N ILE A 1198 28.58 -9.74 -5.73
CA ILE A 1198 28.40 -10.85 -4.77
C ILE A 1198 27.13 -10.57 -3.95
N ASP A 1199 26.38 -11.62 -3.61
CA ASP A 1199 25.15 -11.61 -2.81
C ASP A 1199 25.18 -12.82 -1.85
N VAL A 1200 24.48 -12.77 -0.70
CA VAL A 1200 24.52 -13.82 0.36
C VAL A 1200 23.17 -13.97 1.06
#